data_AF-A0A931PP19-F1
#
_entry.id   AF-A0A931PP19-F1
#
_cell.length_a   1.000
_cell.length_b   1.000
_cell.length_c   1.000
_cell.angle_alpha   90.00
_cell.angle_beta   90.00
_cell.angle_gamma   90.00
#
_symmetry.space_group_name_H-M   'P 1'
#
loop_
_entity.id
_entity.type
_entity.pdbx_description
1 polymer ?
#
loop_
_entity_poly.entity_id
_entity_poly.type
_entity_poly.pdbx_seq_one_letter_code
_entity_poly.pdbx_strand_id
1 'polypeptide(L)'
;MSIPTQLSLSLGEPRPQENQDPELPIDRFFPEEAANELAKLESFNKHLYRPNTYLHKWWARRSGTTFRYILKQLVRDSTKRDFYVRGGLEEMIILDPMIGGGTTLHEAMRMGANVIGVDIDPIPVLQAEASLNLIPLEQKMKVFETFFKALRESLAPVYQTSCSICQEGAEIQFTLFGLRRRCGCHEALFVDSLILRENNGGPHVKLCSICGSIYHSPQSHCDNFPAKAMILTKEQSKCEVCRTPFQEIREEPYNQRYQPLTIVGVCSEHGQFFKPLDENDRKILQRAREAAKLLYFGNREECRIPNGPKSDDLHRRNIDNFQELFTPRQLLYLHKAIDLLADFSREDQLWLPLLISTSLEFNSLLCGYKGADRRRPGAIRHVFSHHAYSFPYTALENNPISTGKTSGTLQRLFSDRIVKGSRWALTPIERRVVGSKAQEVQISGEVDGGQVVYSIRELLEGNRRFYLLQGDARRLALPDKCVDYVVTDPPYYDSVQYSDLSNFFRAWLRLLLPQEANWIYDQQASAVFEGESTKVGRYAEMLAQIWGECDRVLKNEFGRLIFTFHHWKAEAWAELTISLKRAGFILVNRYVVFSENPISVHIRNLKALKHDSILVLKSNRVYGQAPPWAKPARINTEDSYAFCRDCGTTLGWLLNSDLGEEQIYNEWSHLIKKDKNGKASG
;
A
#
# COMPACT_ATOMS: atom_id res chain seq x y z
N MET A 1 19.93 42.68 -14.25
CA MET A 1 20.70 43.59 -13.37
C MET A 1 20.58 43.08 -11.94
N SER A 2 21.68 43.18 -11.20
CA SER A 2 21.90 42.83 -9.77
C SER A 2 21.67 41.37 -9.34
N ILE A 3 22.79 40.64 -9.32
CA ILE A 3 23.01 39.40 -8.56
C ILE A 3 22.91 39.74 -7.06
N PRO A 4 22.09 39.06 -6.24
CA PRO A 4 22.13 39.24 -4.80
C PRO A 4 23.27 38.40 -4.21
N THR A 5 24.13 39.11 -3.50
CA THR A 5 25.31 38.68 -2.75
C THR A 5 25.02 37.52 -1.78
N GLN A 6 25.91 36.52 -1.79
CA GLN A 6 26.00 35.47 -0.76
C GLN A 6 26.21 36.14 0.61
N LEU A 7 25.18 36.12 1.46
CA LEU A 7 25.31 36.40 2.88
C LEU A 7 25.76 35.10 3.58
N SER A 8 27.04 35.03 3.92
CA SER A 8 27.56 34.04 4.86
C SER A 8 26.96 34.33 6.24
N LEU A 9 25.96 33.54 6.65
CA LEU A 9 25.45 33.59 8.01
C LEU A 9 26.33 32.69 8.89
N SER A 10 27.07 33.32 9.79
CA SER A 10 27.76 32.65 10.90
C SER A 10 26.70 31.97 11.78
N LEU A 11 26.67 30.63 11.73
CA LEU A 11 25.98 29.81 12.72
C LEU A 11 26.55 30.15 14.11
N GLY A 12 25.67 30.33 15.10
CA GLY A 12 26.04 30.70 16.47
C GLY A 12 27.09 29.75 17.07
N GLU A 13 27.86 30.29 18.01
CA GLU A 13 29.03 29.65 18.62
C GLU A 13 28.80 28.20 19.06
N PRO A 14 29.80 27.30 18.88
CA PRO A 14 29.73 25.93 19.35
C PRO A 14 29.65 25.90 20.87
N ARG A 15 28.69 25.13 21.41
CA ARG A 15 28.58 24.85 22.84
C ARG A 15 29.88 24.17 23.34
N PRO A 16 30.29 24.37 24.60
CA PRO A 16 31.51 23.78 25.14
C PRO A 16 31.52 22.26 24.97
N GLN A 17 32.60 21.75 24.39
CA GLN A 17 32.87 20.34 24.17
C GLN A 17 33.08 19.62 25.51
N GLU A 18 32.11 18.82 25.95
CA GLU A 18 32.43 17.61 26.71
C GLU A 18 32.83 16.52 25.70
N ASN A 19 34.15 16.33 25.61
CA ASN A 19 34.82 15.30 24.80
C ASN A 19 34.51 13.90 25.36
N GLN A 20 33.38 13.31 24.97
CA GLN A 20 33.15 11.86 24.99
C GLN A 20 32.35 11.51 23.74
N ASP A 21 32.81 10.57 22.91
CA ASP A 21 31.98 9.97 21.86
C ASP A 21 30.80 9.27 22.57
N PRO A 22 29.58 9.83 22.61
CA PRO A 22 28.45 9.24 23.27
C PRO A 22 27.89 8.23 22.28
N GLU A 23 28.55 7.09 22.26
CA GLU A 23 28.13 5.92 21.52
C GLU A 23 26.64 5.65 21.76
N LEU A 24 25.87 5.54 20.68
CA LEU A 24 24.43 5.34 20.81
C LEU A 24 24.18 3.89 21.23
N PRO A 25 23.11 3.61 21.99
CA PRO A 25 22.75 2.25 22.37
C PRO A 25 22.70 1.30 21.17
N ILE A 26 22.13 1.76 20.04
CA ILE A 26 22.00 0.97 18.81
C ILE A 26 23.34 0.53 18.21
N ASP A 27 24.44 1.23 18.51
CA ASP A 27 25.77 0.86 18.04
C ASP A 27 26.23 -0.47 18.67
N ARG A 28 25.70 -0.86 19.85
CA ARG A 28 26.11 -2.07 20.60
C ARG A 28 24.99 -3.04 20.93
N PHE A 29 23.76 -2.55 21.06
CA PHE A 29 22.63 -3.35 21.52
C PHE A 29 21.34 -3.02 20.78
N PHE A 30 20.59 -4.08 20.46
CA PHE A 30 19.21 -4.03 20.02
C PHE A 30 18.47 -5.25 20.60
N PRO A 31 17.27 -5.09 21.17
CA PRO A 31 16.53 -6.19 21.79
C PRO A 31 15.85 -7.08 20.73
N GLU A 32 16.64 -7.83 19.95
CA GLU A 32 16.17 -8.64 18.82
C GLU A 32 15.04 -9.60 19.22
N GLU A 33 15.17 -10.31 20.34
CA GLU A 33 14.17 -11.30 20.76
C GLU A 33 12.80 -10.66 21.01
N ALA A 34 12.75 -9.59 21.81
CA ALA A 34 11.52 -8.86 22.11
C ALA A 34 10.93 -8.17 20.86
N ALA A 35 11.79 -7.60 20.01
CA ALA A 35 11.36 -7.01 18.74
C ALA A 35 10.74 -8.07 17.81
N ASN A 36 11.37 -9.23 17.69
CA ASN A 36 10.88 -10.35 16.88
C ASN A 36 9.55 -10.91 17.40
N GLU A 37 9.38 -11.05 18.71
CA GLU A 37 8.14 -11.54 19.31
C GLU A 37 6.95 -10.63 18.95
N LEU A 38 7.09 -9.32 19.14
CA LEU A 38 6.04 -8.36 18.84
C LEU A 38 5.83 -8.16 17.33
N ALA A 39 6.91 -8.10 16.54
CA ALA A 39 6.81 -7.94 15.09
C ALA A 39 6.09 -9.13 14.41
N LYS A 40 6.28 -10.36 14.93
CA LYS A 40 5.51 -11.54 14.50
C LYS A 40 4.01 -11.32 14.69
N LEU A 41 3.58 -10.80 15.84
CA LEU A 41 2.17 -10.53 16.12
C LEU A 41 1.60 -9.42 15.22
N GLU A 42 2.38 -8.35 14.99
CA GLU A 42 1.98 -7.24 14.11
C GLU A 42 1.85 -7.68 12.64
N SER A 43 2.78 -8.51 12.16
CA SER A 43 2.90 -8.87 10.73
C SER A 43 1.61 -9.41 10.09
N PHE A 44 0.74 -10.07 10.86
CA PHE A 44 -0.55 -10.60 10.39
C PHE A 44 -1.58 -9.51 10.11
N ASN A 45 -1.58 -8.44 10.91
CA ASN A 45 -2.66 -7.46 10.94
C ASN A 45 -2.13 -6.05 11.21
N LYS A 46 -1.07 -5.63 10.50
CA LYS A 46 -0.40 -4.32 10.64
C LYS A 46 -1.37 -3.14 10.79
N HIS A 47 -2.46 -3.13 10.02
CA HIS A 47 -3.53 -2.11 10.09
C HIS A 47 -4.32 -2.04 11.42
N LEU A 48 -4.25 -3.07 12.27
CA LEU A 48 -4.81 -3.06 13.62
C LEU A 48 -3.81 -2.56 14.67
N TYR A 49 -2.52 -2.52 14.34
CA TYR A 49 -1.45 -2.04 15.22
C TYR A 49 -1.14 -0.57 14.97
N ARG A 50 -1.23 -0.13 13.71
CA ARG A 50 -0.98 1.25 13.26
C ARG A 50 -2.09 1.73 12.33
N PRO A 51 -3.36 1.79 12.75
CA PRO A 51 -4.47 2.13 11.85
C PRO A 51 -4.31 3.50 11.17
N ASN A 52 -3.62 4.45 11.81
CA ASN A 52 -3.40 5.79 11.26
C ASN A 52 -2.43 5.80 10.06
N THR A 53 -1.65 4.74 9.81
CA THR A 53 -0.84 4.63 8.58
C THR A 53 -1.60 4.00 7.41
N TYR A 54 -2.89 3.64 7.61
CA TYR A 54 -3.74 2.91 6.65
C TYR A 54 -4.93 3.74 6.13
N LEU A 55 -4.83 5.07 6.13
CA LEU A 55 -5.88 5.93 5.54
C LEU A 55 -6.09 5.64 4.05
N HIS A 56 -5.00 5.37 3.33
CA HIS A 56 -4.99 5.03 1.90
C HIS A 56 -4.23 3.74 1.60
N LYS A 57 -4.33 3.21 0.38
CA LYS A 57 -3.63 2.01 -0.07
C LYS A 57 -2.21 2.37 -0.54
N TRP A 58 -1.23 1.96 0.24
CA TRP A 58 0.18 1.90 -0.16
C TRP A 58 0.81 0.57 0.27
N TRP A 59 1.62 -0.04 -0.58
CA TRP A 59 2.13 -1.39 -0.32
C TRP A 59 3.39 -1.41 0.56
N ALA A 60 4.26 -0.41 0.44
CA ALA A 60 5.51 -0.33 1.18
C ALA A 60 5.27 0.09 2.63
N ARG A 61 4.88 -0.86 3.50
CA ARG A 61 4.64 -0.64 4.93
C ARG A 61 5.36 -1.67 5.80
N ARG A 62 6.31 -1.21 6.61
CA ARG A 62 7.02 -2.01 7.61
C ARG A 62 6.32 -1.99 8.96
N SER A 63 6.73 -2.92 9.82
CA SER A 63 6.22 -3.07 11.19
C SER A 63 6.56 -1.82 12.01
N GLY A 64 5.55 -1.18 12.59
CA GLY A 64 5.72 -0.05 13.49
C GLY A 64 6.49 -0.46 14.76
N THR A 65 6.26 -1.67 15.27
CA THR A 65 7.03 -2.22 16.39
C THR A 65 8.54 -2.22 16.11
N THR A 66 8.95 -2.68 14.92
CA THR A 66 10.37 -2.73 14.55
C THR A 66 11.00 -1.33 14.56
N PHE A 67 10.35 -0.38 13.89
CA PHE A 67 10.84 0.99 13.78
C PHE A 67 10.84 1.70 15.14
N ARG A 68 9.85 1.43 15.99
CA ARG A 68 9.85 1.93 17.37
C ARG A 68 11.03 1.41 18.19
N TYR A 69 11.37 0.12 18.08
CA TYR A 69 12.57 -0.40 18.75
C TYR A 69 13.85 0.25 18.24
N ILE A 70 13.97 0.45 16.92
CA ILE A 70 15.11 1.17 16.31
C ILE A 70 15.22 2.57 16.92
N LEU A 71 14.14 3.34 16.89
CA LEU A 71 14.07 4.70 17.41
C LEU A 71 14.34 4.76 18.93
N LYS A 72 13.89 3.76 19.70
CA LYS A 72 14.20 3.66 21.14
C LYS A 72 15.67 3.46 21.43
N GLN A 73 16.43 2.84 20.52
CA GLN A 73 17.88 2.71 20.66
C GLN A 73 18.66 3.96 20.21
N LEU A 74 17.97 4.99 19.70
CA LEU A 74 18.53 6.33 19.45
C LEU A 74 18.33 7.31 20.62
N VAL A 75 17.49 6.94 21.60
CA VAL A 75 17.24 7.74 22.80
C VAL A 75 18.46 7.69 23.73
N ARG A 76 19.04 8.86 24.01
CA ARG A 76 20.25 8.99 24.87
C ARG A 76 19.94 8.77 26.35
N ASP A 77 18.82 9.31 26.83
CA ASP A 77 18.40 9.13 28.21
C ASP A 77 17.96 7.68 28.46
N SER A 78 18.77 6.96 29.24
CA SER A 78 18.52 5.55 29.50
C SER A 78 17.17 5.25 30.14
N THR A 79 16.60 6.20 30.88
CA THR A 79 15.31 6.04 31.56
C THR A 79 14.13 6.07 30.58
N LYS A 80 14.34 6.64 29.38
CA LYS A 80 13.33 6.74 28.31
C LYS A 80 13.47 5.68 27.20
N ARG A 81 14.48 4.80 27.28
CA ARG A 81 14.78 3.77 26.27
C ARG A 81 13.84 2.57 26.27
N ASP A 82 13.11 2.33 27.34
CA ASP A 82 12.12 1.25 27.37
C ASP A 82 11.03 1.47 26.31
N PHE A 83 10.60 0.39 25.67
CA PHE A 83 9.63 0.43 24.56
C PHE A 83 8.31 1.09 24.97
N TYR A 84 7.90 0.94 26.22
CA TYR A 84 6.63 1.41 26.75
C TYR A 84 6.73 2.76 27.49
N VAL A 85 7.93 3.32 27.63
CA VAL A 85 8.08 4.68 28.15
C VAL A 85 7.87 5.68 27.03
N ARG A 86 7.18 6.78 27.30
CA ARG A 86 6.90 7.82 26.30
C ARG A 86 8.13 8.65 25.95
N GLY A 87 8.15 9.22 24.74
CA GLY A 87 9.12 10.25 24.38
C GLY A 87 10.56 9.76 24.24
N GLY A 88 11.50 10.70 24.38
CA GLY A 88 12.95 10.46 24.36
C GLY A 88 13.65 10.95 23.10
N LEU A 89 12.90 11.39 22.09
CA LEU A 89 13.43 11.99 20.87
C LEU A 89 12.98 13.44 20.71
N GLU A 90 12.56 14.10 21.78
CA GLU A 90 12.32 15.54 21.76
C GLU A 90 13.58 16.27 21.25
N GLU A 91 13.38 17.33 20.46
CA GLU A 91 14.41 18.16 19.81
C GLU A 91 15.23 17.46 18.71
N MET A 92 15.06 16.16 18.52
CA MET A 92 15.71 15.41 17.44
C MET A 92 14.95 15.57 16.13
N ILE A 93 15.69 15.60 15.01
CA ILE A 93 15.13 15.56 13.66
C ILE A 93 15.45 14.21 13.01
N ILE A 94 14.40 13.45 12.69
CA ILE A 94 14.48 12.17 11.97
C ILE A 94 14.12 12.38 10.50
N LEU A 95 14.99 11.94 9.60
CA LEU A 95 14.73 11.95 8.16
C LEU A 95 14.39 10.55 7.67
N ASP A 96 13.30 10.44 6.91
CA ASP A 96 13.03 9.33 6.02
C ASP A 96 13.02 9.86 4.57
N PRO A 97 14.06 9.60 3.76
CA PRO A 97 14.18 10.15 2.41
C PRO A 97 13.33 9.39 1.38
N MET A 98 12.65 8.32 1.79
CA MET A 98 11.82 7.44 0.96
C MET A 98 10.63 6.93 1.79
N ILE A 99 9.74 7.85 2.21
CA ILE A 99 8.77 7.61 3.29
C ILE A 99 7.88 6.39 3.08
N GLY A 100 7.51 6.09 1.83
CA GLY A 100 6.56 5.05 1.47
C GLY A 100 5.29 5.09 2.33
N GLY A 101 5.13 4.09 3.19
CA GLY A 101 3.98 3.96 4.09
C GLY A 101 3.90 4.98 5.23
N GLY A 102 5.00 5.68 5.50
CA GLY A 102 5.14 6.65 6.59
C GLY A 102 5.51 6.06 7.95
N THR A 103 5.77 4.75 8.06
CA THR A 103 5.99 4.08 9.36
C THR A 103 7.04 4.79 10.23
N THR A 104 8.18 5.19 9.66
CA THR A 104 9.23 5.91 10.38
C THR A 104 8.71 7.23 10.97
N LEU A 105 8.05 8.06 10.14
CA LEU A 105 7.58 9.39 10.52
C LEU A 105 6.60 9.30 11.71
N HIS A 106 5.64 8.37 11.61
CA HIS A 106 4.63 8.13 12.63
C HIS A 106 5.27 7.69 13.96
N GLU A 107 6.15 6.67 13.95
CA GLU A 107 6.77 6.19 15.19
C GLU A 107 7.73 7.22 15.81
N ALA A 108 8.45 7.99 14.99
CA ALA A 108 9.33 9.06 15.47
C ALA A 108 8.54 10.21 16.13
N MET A 109 7.45 10.66 15.50
CA MET A 109 6.59 11.71 16.06
C MET A 109 5.95 11.30 17.38
N ARG A 110 5.50 10.03 17.50
CA ARG A 110 4.99 9.50 18.77
C ARG A 110 6.00 9.58 19.92
N MET A 111 7.30 9.56 19.59
CA MET A 111 8.41 9.67 20.53
C MET A 111 8.91 11.12 20.72
N GLY A 112 8.18 12.10 20.19
CA GLY A 112 8.44 13.53 20.39
C GLY A 112 9.33 14.19 19.34
N ALA A 113 9.82 13.42 18.36
CA ALA A 113 10.73 13.93 17.33
C ALA A 113 10.03 14.89 16.37
N ASN A 114 10.84 15.78 15.78
CA ASN A 114 10.51 16.40 14.52
C ASN A 114 10.89 15.44 13.38
N VAL A 115 10.12 15.48 12.29
CA VAL A 115 10.33 14.55 11.18
C VAL A 115 10.39 15.26 9.84
N ILE A 116 11.26 14.77 8.97
CA ILE A 116 11.33 15.17 7.57
C ILE A 116 11.04 13.94 6.72
N GLY A 117 10.10 14.06 5.81
CA GLY A 117 9.72 12.99 4.90
C GLY A 117 9.92 13.42 3.46
N VAL A 118 10.60 12.60 2.66
CA VAL A 118 10.73 12.80 1.21
C VAL A 118 10.24 11.58 0.46
N ASP A 119 9.47 11.80 -0.60
CA ASP A 119 9.16 10.76 -1.58
C ASP A 119 8.96 11.39 -2.93
N ILE A 120 9.30 10.65 -3.97
CA ILE A 120 9.09 11.10 -5.35
C ILE A 120 7.64 10.85 -5.78
N ASP A 121 7.01 9.80 -5.24
CA ASP A 121 5.60 9.53 -5.46
C ASP A 121 4.75 10.46 -4.58
N PRO A 122 3.79 11.21 -5.15
CA PRO A 122 2.95 12.11 -4.39
C PRO A 122 2.00 11.39 -3.42
N ILE A 123 1.63 10.13 -3.67
CA ILE A 123 0.63 9.42 -2.85
C ILE A 123 1.14 9.20 -1.41
N PRO A 124 2.35 8.65 -1.18
CA PRO A 124 3.00 8.63 0.13
C PRO A 124 3.00 9.96 0.86
N VAL A 125 3.35 11.05 0.16
CA VAL A 125 3.50 12.39 0.73
C VAL A 125 2.14 12.90 1.22
N LEU A 126 1.13 12.87 0.35
CA LEU A 126 -0.23 13.28 0.66
C LEU A 126 -0.84 12.44 1.78
N GLN A 127 -0.57 11.13 1.77
CA GLN A 127 -1.05 10.23 2.82
C GLN A 127 -0.42 10.57 4.17
N ALA A 128 0.88 10.81 4.23
CA ALA A 128 1.59 11.19 5.45
C ALA A 128 1.10 12.54 5.98
N GLU A 129 0.87 13.53 5.10
CA GLU A 129 0.31 14.82 5.49
C GLU A 129 -1.09 14.66 6.10
N ALA A 130 -1.97 13.90 5.43
CA ALA A 130 -3.34 13.67 5.88
C ALA A 130 -3.44 12.89 7.19
N SER A 131 -2.49 11.97 7.46
CA SER A 131 -2.50 11.13 8.66
C SER A 131 -1.81 11.78 9.85
N LEU A 132 -0.74 12.56 9.63
CA LEU A 132 0.01 13.24 10.69
C LEU A 132 -0.65 14.56 11.10
N ASN A 133 -1.44 15.20 10.22
CA ASN A 133 -2.21 16.39 10.57
C ASN A 133 -3.43 16.02 11.45
N LEU A 134 -3.42 16.49 12.70
CA LEU A 134 -4.44 16.15 13.69
C LEU A 134 -5.68 17.05 13.58
N ILE A 135 -6.54 16.72 12.63
CA ILE A 135 -7.88 17.32 12.54
C ILE A 135 -8.80 16.65 13.58
N PRO A 136 -9.55 17.42 14.39
CA PRO A 136 -10.52 16.90 15.35
C PRO A 136 -11.51 15.91 14.71
N LEU A 137 -11.80 14.81 15.42
CA LEU A 137 -12.66 13.75 14.89
C LEU A 137 -14.08 14.26 14.63
N GLU A 138 -14.59 15.15 15.48
CA GLU A 138 -15.92 15.75 15.35
C GLU A 138 -16.04 16.56 14.05
N GLN A 139 -14.98 17.29 13.67
CA GLN A 139 -14.91 18.00 12.40
C GLN A 139 -14.93 17.01 11.22
N LYS A 140 -14.06 15.99 11.24
CA LYS A 140 -14.05 14.93 10.21
C LYS A 140 -15.41 14.25 10.04
N MET A 141 -16.11 13.98 11.14
CA MET A 141 -17.46 13.40 11.13
C MET A 141 -18.48 14.34 10.48
N LYS A 142 -18.51 15.61 10.87
CA LYS A 142 -19.41 16.62 10.27
C LYS A 142 -19.16 16.77 8.77
N VAL A 143 -17.90 16.89 8.36
CA VAL A 143 -17.50 16.99 6.95
C VAL A 143 -17.95 15.76 6.17
N PHE A 144 -17.67 14.56 6.68
CA PHE A 144 -18.11 13.32 6.04
C PHE A 144 -19.62 13.24 5.93
N GLU A 145 -20.37 13.59 6.97
CA GLU A 145 -21.84 13.57 6.97
C GLU A 145 -22.41 14.54 5.93
N THR A 146 -21.89 15.77 5.85
CA THR A 146 -22.29 16.75 4.84
C THR A 146 -22.00 16.24 3.42
N PHE A 147 -20.77 15.80 3.16
CA PHE A 147 -20.37 15.26 1.86
C PHE A 147 -21.22 14.05 1.47
N PHE A 148 -21.34 13.08 2.37
CA PHE A 148 -22.03 11.81 2.10
C PHE A 148 -23.53 12.02 1.89
N LYS A 149 -24.16 12.96 2.61
CA LYS A 149 -25.55 13.34 2.39
C LYS A 149 -25.76 13.92 0.99
N ALA A 150 -24.97 14.92 0.59
CA ALA A 150 -25.08 15.53 -0.74
C ALA A 150 -24.82 14.51 -1.87
N LEU A 151 -23.82 13.66 -1.69
CA LEU A 151 -23.50 12.58 -2.65
C LEU A 151 -24.67 11.60 -2.79
N ARG A 152 -25.29 11.19 -1.67
CA ARG A 152 -26.45 10.30 -1.67
C ARG A 152 -27.69 10.93 -2.30
N GLU A 153 -28.00 12.17 -1.97
CA GLU A 153 -29.14 12.89 -2.56
C GLU A 153 -29.05 12.91 -4.10
N SER A 154 -27.84 13.03 -4.64
CA SER A 154 -27.60 13.03 -6.07
C SER A 154 -27.65 11.63 -6.73
N LEU A 155 -27.19 10.58 -6.05
CA LEU A 155 -26.90 9.29 -6.68
C LEU A 155 -27.79 8.13 -6.21
N ALA A 156 -28.53 8.28 -5.10
CA ALA A 156 -29.45 7.25 -4.63
C ALA A 156 -30.43 6.75 -5.71
N PRO A 157 -30.98 7.59 -6.62
CA PRO A 157 -31.89 7.13 -7.67
C PRO A 157 -31.29 6.07 -8.62
N VAL A 158 -29.97 6.05 -8.83
CA VAL A 158 -29.32 5.03 -9.69
C VAL A 158 -28.94 3.75 -8.94
N TYR A 159 -29.13 3.71 -7.62
CA TYR A 159 -28.88 2.55 -6.75
C TYR A 159 -30.16 2.05 -6.04
N GLN A 160 -31.33 2.28 -6.64
CA GLN A 160 -32.61 1.79 -6.16
C GLN A 160 -33.12 0.58 -6.96
N THR A 161 -33.91 -0.25 -6.30
CA THR A 161 -34.55 -1.45 -6.84
C THR A 161 -35.87 -1.69 -6.09
N SER A 162 -36.68 -2.65 -6.53
CA SER A 162 -37.79 -3.25 -5.75
C SER A 162 -37.33 -4.50 -4.98
N CYS A 163 -37.95 -4.74 -3.83
CA CYS A 163 -37.81 -5.99 -3.08
C CYS A 163 -38.48 -7.14 -3.84
N SER A 164 -37.80 -8.28 -3.98
CA SER A 164 -38.37 -9.45 -4.67
C SER A 164 -39.52 -10.14 -3.91
N ILE A 165 -39.77 -9.75 -2.65
CA ILE A 165 -40.79 -10.36 -1.78
C ILE A 165 -42.00 -9.43 -1.65
N CYS A 166 -41.81 -8.22 -1.09
CA CYS A 166 -42.92 -7.27 -0.89
C CYS A 166 -43.10 -6.25 -2.02
N GLN A 167 -42.22 -6.21 -3.02
CA GLN A 167 -42.25 -5.24 -4.13
C GLN A 167 -42.02 -3.77 -3.75
N GLU A 168 -41.88 -3.45 -2.46
CA GLU A 168 -41.52 -2.12 -1.97
C GLU A 168 -40.11 -1.69 -2.39
N GLY A 169 -39.88 -0.37 -2.38
CA GLY A 169 -38.58 0.22 -2.70
C GLY A 169 -37.46 -0.27 -1.78
N ALA A 170 -36.34 -0.65 -2.37
CA ALA A 170 -35.16 -1.18 -1.69
C ALA A 170 -33.86 -0.57 -2.25
N GLU A 171 -32.81 -0.58 -1.43
CA GLU A 171 -31.48 -0.12 -1.84
C GLU A 171 -30.69 -1.28 -2.47
N ILE A 172 -30.02 -1.02 -3.59
CA ILE A 172 -29.06 -1.95 -4.18
C ILE A 172 -27.82 -1.96 -3.29
N GLN A 173 -27.44 -3.13 -2.80
CA GLN A 173 -26.16 -3.30 -2.11
C GLN A 173 -25.02 -3.49 -3.11
N PHE A 174 -25.21 -4.36 -4.10
CA PHE A 174 -24.30 -4.55 -5.22
C PHE A 174 -25.00 -5.23 -6.41
N THR A 175 -24.41 -5.12 -7.58
CA THR A 175 -24.86 -5.79 -8.81
C THR A 175 -23.78 -6.75 -9.30
N LEU A 176 -24.17 -7.98 -9.63
CA LEU A 176 -23.29 -8.98 -10.21
C LEU A 176 -23.36 -8.94 -11.74
N PHE A 177 -22.20 -9.05 -12.38
CA PHE A 177 -22.04 -9.05 -13.82
C PHE A 177 -21.36 -10.33 -14.29
N GLY A 178 -21.76 -10.83 -15.46
CA GLY A 178 -21.08 -11.93 -16.15
C GLY A 178 -20.22 -11.39 -17.30
N LEU A 179 -19.06 -12.01 -17.51
CA LEU A 179 -18.16 -11.69 -18.62
C LEU A 179 -18.72 -12.25 -19.94
N ARG A 180 -18.94 -11.40 -20.94
CA ARG A 180 -19.32 -11.79 -22.29
C ARG A 180 -18.14 -12.45 -23.00
N ARG A 181 -18.38 -13.62 -23.58
CA ARG A 181 -17.42 -14.33 -24.44
C ARG A 181 -18.13 -14.85 -25.68
N ARG A 182 -17.40 -14.89 -26.79
CA ARG A 182 -17.91 -15.31 -28.10
C ARG A 182 -17.20 -16.57 -28.58
N CYS A 183 -17.94 -17.50 -29.16
CA CYS A 183 -17.39 -18.62 -29.93
C CYS A 183 -17.83 -18.49 -31.40
N GLY A 184 -17.44 -19.43 -32.27
CA GLY A 184 -17.77 -19.37 -33.70
C GLY A 184 -19.27 -19.39 -34.07
N CYS A 185 -20.19 -19.57 -33.11
CA CYS A 185 -21.63 -19.60 -33.40
C CYS A 185 -22.52 -18.71 -32.51
N HIS A 186 -22.06 -18.19 -31.37
CA HIS A 186 -22.85 -17.32 -30.47
C HIS A 186 -21.99 -16.73 -29.33
N GLU A 187 -22.57 -15.76 -28.62
CA GLU A 187 -22.08 -15.24 -27.35
C GLU A 187 -22.73 -15.95 -26.15
N ALA A 188 -21.99 -16.04 -25.05
CA ALA A 188 -22.46 -16.52 -23.76
C ALA A 188 -21.86 -15.66 -22.62
N LEU A 189 -22.53 -15.66 -21.47
CA LEU A 189 -22.05 -15.01 -20.25
C LEU A 189 -21.29 -16.01 -19.40
N PHE A 190 -20.12 -15.64 -18.92
CA PHE A 190 -19.30 -16.47 -18.05
C PHE A 190 -19.34 -15.94 -16.63
N VAL A 191 -19.49 -16.86 -15.67
CA VAL A 191 -19.47 -16.59 -14.23
C VAL A 191 -18.49 -17.52 -13.51
N ASP A 192 -18.04 -17.12 -12.33
CA ASP A 192 -17.17 -17.94 -11.49
C ASP A 192 -17.92 -19.13 -10.87
N SER A 193 -19.23 -18.98 -10.61
CA SER A 193 -20.11 -20.00 -10.02
C SER A 193 -21.57 -19.69 -10.34
N LEU A 194 -22.39 -20.74 -10.52
CA LEU A 194 -23.85 -20.63 -10.57
C LEU A 194 -24.50 -20.63 -9.16
N ILE A 195 -23.74 -20.99 -8.13
CA ILE A 195 -24.16 -20.85 -6.73
C ILE A 195 -23.79 -19.45 -6.27
N LEU A 196 -24.80 -18.62 -6.06
CA LEU A 196 -24.64 -17.24 -5.61
C LEU A 196 -24.48 -17.15 -4.09
N ARG A 197 -25.08 -18.05 -3.31
CA ARG A 197 -24.91 -18.10 -1.84
C ARG A 197 -25.26 -19.47 -1.27
N GLU A 198 -24.33 -20.08 -0.55
CA GLU A 198 -24.58 -21.28 0.25
C GLU A 198 -25.28 -20.90 1.57
N ASN A 199 -26.28 -21.69 1.94
CA ASN A 199 -27.02 -21.53 3.19
C ASN A 199 -26.82 -22.80 4.03
N ASN A 200 -26.44 -22.65 5.30
CA ASN A 200 -26.29 -23.79 6.22
C ASN A 200 -27.65 -24.41 6.51
N GLY A 201 -27.81 -25.70 6.22
CA GLY A 201 -29.05 -26.44 6.51
C GLY A 201 -30.28 -25.99 5.73
N GLY A 202 -30.10 -25.16 4.69
CA GLY A 202 -31.19 -24.62 3.88
C GLY A 202 -30.82 -24.49 2.40
N PRO A 203 -31.83 -24.25 1.54
CA PRO A 203 -31.64 -24.18 0.09
C PRO A 203 -30.66 -23.07 -0.31
N HIS A 204 -29.66 -23.39 -1.11
CA HIS A 204 -28.70 -22.41 -1.65
C HIS A 204 -29.37 -21.44 -2.64
N VAL A 205 -28.84 -20.22 -2.74
CA VAL A 205 -29.25 -19.26 -3.77
C VAL A 205 -28.50 -19.58 -5.06
N LYS A 206 -29.21 -19.88 -6.13
CA LYS A 206 -28.65 -20.33 -7.41
C LYS A 206 -29.10 -19.44 -8.56
N LEU A 207 -28.25 -19.33 -9.58
CA LEU A 207 -28.50 -18.67 -10.86
C LEU A 207 -28.77 -19.73 -11.92
N CYS A 208 -29.92 -19.64 -12.61
CA CYS A 208 -30.24 -20.55 -13.70
C CYS A 208 -29.36 -20.27 -14.93
N SER A 209 -28.69 -21.30 -15.44
CA SER A 209 -27.80 -21.20 -16.61
C SER A 209 -28.52 -20.91 -17.93
N ILE A 210 -29.83 -21.12 -17.99
CA ILE A 210 -30.65 -20.96 -19.20
C ILE A 210 -31.35 -19.61 -19.22
N CYS A 211 -32.21 -19.33 -18.24
CA CYS A 211 -33.04 -18.12 -18.24
C CYS A 211 -32.53 -16.98 -17.34
N GLY A 212 -31.49 -17.23 -16.53
CA GLY A 212 -30.96 -16.25 -15.58
C GLY A 212 -31.81 -16.01 -14.33
N SER A 213 -32.89 -16.76 -14.14
CA SER A 213 -33.71 -16.70 -12.92
C SER A 213 -32.91 -17.08 -11.67
N ILE A 214 -33.27 -16.45 -10.54
CA ILE A 214 -32.75 -16.82 -9.22
C ILE A 214 -33.71 -17.81 -8.56
N TYR A 215 -33.18 -18.91 -8.05
CA TYR A 215 -33.97 -19.97 -7.44
C TYR A 215 -33.26 -20.60 -6.25
N HIS A 216 -34.05 -21.28 -5.42
CA HIS A 216 -33.60 -21.88 -4.16
C HIS A 216 -33.69 -23.43 -4.17
N SER A 217 -34.43 -24.02 -5.11
CA SER A 217 -34.68 -25.47 -5.14
C SER A 217 -33.40 -26.31 -5.32
N PRO A 218 -33.37 -27.55 -4.77
CA PRO A 218 -32.36 -28.55 -5.13
C PRO A 218 -32.37 -28.88 -6.63
N GLN A 219 -33.57 -28.99 -7.22
CA GLN A 219 -33.78 -29.26 -8.65
C GLN A 219 -33.40 -28.04 -9.50
N SER A 220 -32.88 -28.28 -10.70
CA SER A 220 -32.50 -27.19 -11.60
C SER A 220 -33.75 -26.56 -12.24
N HIS A 221 -33.76 -25.23 -12.31
CA HIS A 221 -34.97 -24.45 -12.60
C HIS A 221 -35.56 -24.70 -14.00
N CYS A 222 -34.72 -25.00 -15.00
CA CYS A 222 -35.14 -25.15 -16.39
C CYS A 222 -34.87 -26.56 -16.97
N ASP A 223 -34.74 -27.60 -16.14
CA ASP A 223 -34.39 -28.97 -16.60
C ASP A 223 -35.36 -29.55 -17.65
N ASN A 224 -36.61 -29.07 -17.68
CA ASN A 224 -37.65 -29.55 -18.60
C ASN A 224 -37.75 -28.74 -19.91
N PHE A 225 -36.87 -27.76 -20.12
CA PHE A 225 -36.87 -26.95 -21.35
C PHE A 225 -35.63 -27.26 -22.17
N PRO A 226 -35.76 -27.74 -23.43
CA PRO A 226 -34.63 -27.95 -24.33
C PRO A 226 -34.11 -26.59 -24.83
N ALA A 227 -33.43 -25.86 -23.95
CA ALA A 227 -32.88 -24.55 -24.22
C ALA A 227 -31.38 -24.54 -23.91
N LYS A 228 -30.62 -23.88 -24.79
CA LYS A 228 -29.17 -23.77 -24.68
C LYS A 228 -28.80 -22.93 -23.45
N ALA A 229 -27.83 -23.40 -22.65
CA ALA A 229 -27.28 -22.60 -21.56
C ALA A 229 -26.65 -21.31 -22.13
N MET A 230 -27.09 -20.17 -21.61
CA MET A 230 -26.60 -18.83 -21.99
C MET A 230 -25.63 -18.27 -20.95
N ILE A 231 -25.62 -18.84 -19.73
CA ILE A 231 -24.70 -18.52 -18.65
C ILE A 231 -23.90 -19.78 -18.33
N LEU A 232 -22.58 -19.69 -18.50
CA LEU A 232 -21.63 -20.78 -18.39
C LEU A 232 -20.63 -20.50 -17.26
N THR A 233 -20.03 -21.55 -16.72
CA THR A 233 -18.92 -21.40 -15.77
C THR A 233 -17.57 -21.45 -16.48
N LYS A 234 -16.49 -21.05 -15.80
CA LYS A 234 -15.13 -21.08 -16.34
C LYS A 234 -14.67 -22.47 -16.81
N GLU A 235 -15.25 -23.54 -16.26
CA GLU A 235 -14.96 -24.93 -16.65
C GLU A 235 -15.46 -25.24 -18.07
N GLN A 236 -16.49 -24.53 -18.55
CA GLN A 236 -17.12 -24.73 -19.85
C GLN A 236 -16.45 -23.89 -20.95
N SER A 237 -15.14 -24.10 -21.14
CA SER A 237 -14.30 -23.26 -22.03
C SER A 237 -14.54 -23.43 -23.54
N LYS A 238 -15.23 -24.50 -23.97
CA LYS A 238 -15.54 -24.80 -25.38
C LYS A 238 -17.03 -24.90 -25.61
N CYS A 239 -17.49 -24.43 -26.77
CA CYS A 239 -18.89 -24.53 -27.14
C CYS A 239 -19.31 -25.98 -27.42
N GLU A 240 -20.44 -26.41 -26.89
CA GLU A 240 -21.00 -27.75 -27.13
C GLU A 240 -21.48 -27.95 -28.58
N VAL A 241 -21.82 -26.85 -29.28
CA VAL A 241 -22.33 -26.86 -30.65
C VAL A 241 -21.20 -26.83 -31.67
N CYS A 242 -20.41 -25.75 -31.72
CA CYS A 242 -19.35 -25.61 -32.73
C CYS A 242 -17.97 -26.10 -32.29
N ARG A 243 -17.82 -26.57 -31.04
CA ARG A 243 -16.56 -27.10 -30.45
C ARG A 243 -15.38 -26.11 -30.38
N THR A 244 -15.54 -24.89 -30.89
CA THR A 244 -14.53 -23.82 -30.78
C THR A 244 -14.47 -23.26 -29.35
N PRO A 245 -13.30 -22.82 -28.87
CA PRO A 245 -13.17 -22.16 -27.58
C PRO A 245 -13.95 -20.85 -27.55
N PHE A 246 -14.49 -20.50 -26.39
CA PHE A 246 -15.01 -19.16 -26.14
C PHE A 246 -13.84 -18.19 -25.96
N GLN A 247 -13.88 -17.05 -26.62
CA GLN A 247 -12.88 -15.99 -26.54
C GLN A 247 -13.49 -14.72 -25.95
N GLU A 248 -12.67 -13.94 -25.27
CA GLU A 248 -13.08 -12.61 -24.82
C GLU A 248 -13.29 -11.68 -26.03
N ILE A 249 -14.28 -10.80 -25.94
CA ILE A 249 -14.63 -9.82 -26.98
C ILE A 249 -13.75 -8.58 -26.80
N ARG A 250 -12.47 -8.70 -27.18
CA ARG A 250 -11.44 -7.68 -26.91
C ARG A 250 -11.53 -6.45 -27.81
N GLU A 251 -12.34 -6.50 -28.85
CA GLU A 251 -12.65 -5.38 -29.73
C GLU A 251 -13.62 -4.36 -29.08
N GLU A 252 -14.35 -4.75 -28.04
CA GLU A 252 -15.22 -3.85 -27.29
C GLU A 252 -14.50 -3.23 -26.07
N PRO A 253 -14.87 -2.01 -25.63
CA PRO A 253 -14.35 -1.41 -24.39
C PRO A 253 -14.59 -2.32 -23.18
N TYR A 254 -13.65 -2.35 -22.22
CA TYR A 254 -13.70 -3.34 -21.13
C TYR A 254 -15.01 -3.32 -20.33
N ASN A 255 -15.56 -2.15 -20.04
CA ASN A 255 -16.84 -2.01 -19.33
C ASN A 255 -18.06 -2.49 -20.12
N GLN A 256 -17.97 -2.70 -21.43
CA GLN A 256 -19.02 -3.25 -22.28
C GLN A 256 -18.92 -4.78 -22.42
N ARG A 257 -17.78 -5.35 -22.03
CA ARG A 257 -17.57 -6.81 -21.98
C ARG A 257 -18.30 -7.48 -20.82
N TYR A 258 -18.86 -6.73 -19.89
CA TYR A 258 -19.63 -7.24 -18.76
C TYR A 258 -21.12 -6.92 -18.90
N GLN A 259 -21.96 -7.94 -18.65
CA GLN A 259 -23.42 -7.78 -18.67
C GLN A 259 -23.99 -7.99 -17.26
N PRO A 260 -24.89 -7.12 -16.78
CA PRO A 260 -25.51 -7.28 -15.47
C PRO A 260 -26.41 -8.53 -15.44
N LEU A 261 -26.30 -9.31 -14.37
CA LEU A 261 -26.96 -10.59 -14.18
C LEU A 261 -27.94 -10.58 -13.00
N THR A 262 -27.50 -10.05 -11.86
CA THR A 262 -28.25 -10.19 -10.60
C THR A 262 -28.12 -8.93 -9.77
N ILE A 263 -29.26 -8.45 -9.28
CA ILE A 263 -29.31 -7.40 -8.26
C ILE A 263 -29.31 -8.06 -6.89
N VAL A 264 -28.43 -7.57 -6.01
CA VAL A 264 -28.48 -7.88 -4.59
C VAL A 264 -28.89 -6.62 -3.84
N GLY A 265 -30.10 -6.66 -3.28
CA GLY A 265 -30.70 -5.53 -2.58
C GLY A 265 -30.89 -5.81 -1.09
N VAL A 266 -31.19 -4.76 -0.34
CA VAL A 266 -31.56 -4.84 1.08
C VAL A 266 -32.91 -4.15 1.28
N CYS A 267 -33.87 -4.93 1.75
CA CYS A 267 -35.19 -4.46 2.16
C CYS A 267 -35.21 -4.27 3.69
N SER A 268 -35.88 -3.22 4.17
CA SER A 268 -36.03 -2.94 5.60
C SER A 268 -36.75 -4.07 6.35
N GLU A 269 -37.70 -4.75 5.70
CA GLU A 269 -38.50 -5.82 6.30
C GLU A 269 -37.89 -7.21 6.06
N HIS A 270 -37.41 -7.48 4.84
CA HIS A 270 -37.01 -8.83 4.42
C HIS A 270 -35.48 -9.06 4.43
N GLY A 271 -34.70 -8.01 4.73
CA GLY A 271 -33.24 -8.08 4.70
C GLY A 271 -32.68 -8.23 3.28
N GLN A 272 -31.55 -8.92 3.16
CA GLN A 272 -30.85 -9.09 1.87
C GLN A 272 -31.55 -10.12 0.98
N PHE A 273 -31.81 -9.74 -0.27
CA PHE A 273 -32.40 -10.60 -1.31
C PHE A 273 -31.59 -10.55 -2.60
N PHE A 274 -31.79 -11.57 -3.45
CA PHE A 274 -31.19 -11.70 -4.77
C PHE A 274 -32.33 -11.78 -5.79
N LYS A 275 -32.25 -11.01 -6.88
CA LYS A 275 -33.24 -11.08 -7.95
C LYS A 275 -32.61 -10.91 -9.34
N PRO A 276 -33.24 -11.48 -10.39
CA PRO A 276 -32.91 -11.08 -11.75
C PRO A 276 -33.26 -9.60 -11.96
N LEU A 277 -32.68 -8.98 -12.99
CA LEU A 277 -33.05 -7.61 -13.35
C LEU A 277 -34.49 -7.58 -13.88
N ASP A 278 -35.30 -6.67 -13.36
CA ASP A 278 -36.61 -6.33 -13.90
C ASP A 278 -36.53 -5.17 -14.91
N GLU A 279 -37.68 -4.74 -15.45
CA GLU A 279 -37.73 -3.66 -16.43
C GLU A 279 -37.27 -2.31 -15.83
N ASN A 280 -37.59 -2.05 -14.56
CA ASN A 280 -37.21 -0.83 -13.88
C ASN A 280 -35.69 -0.78 -13.64
N ASP A 281 -35.08 -1.88 -13.19
CA ASP A 281 -33.63 -2.00 -13.02
C ASP A 281 -32.90 -1.71 -14.34
N ARG A 282 -33.40 -2.27 -15.46
CA ARG A 282 -32.85 -2.03 -16.81
C ARG A 282 -32.97 -0.55 -17.20
N LYS A 283 -34.11 0.09 -16.94
CA LYS A 283 -34.31 1.53 -17.20
C LYS A 283 -33.35 2.39 -16.38
N ILE A 284 -33.14 2.07 -15.11
CA ILE A 284 -32.20 2.78 -14.23
C ILE A 284 -30.77 2.65 -14.76
N LEU A 285 -30.33 1.43 -15.08
CA LEU A 285 -29.00 1.18 -15.65
C LEU A 285 -28.79 1.90 -16.99
N GLN A 286 -29.82 1.92 -17.84
CA GLN A 286 -29.76 2.61 -19.12
C GLN A 286 -29.66 4.13 -18.93
N ARG A 287 -30.42 4.72 -18.00
CA ARG A 287 -30.29 6.15 -17.64
C ARG A 287 -28.89 6.48 -17.13
N ALA A 288 -28.34 5.64 -16.25
CA ALA A 288 -26.98 5.80 -15.76
C ALA A 288 -25.95 5.74 -16.89
N ARG A 289 -26.13 4.84 -17.86
CA ARG A 289 -25.29 4.73 -19.06
C ARG A 289 -25.36 6.00 -19.91
N GLU A 290 -26.56 6.52 -20.19
CA GLU A 290 -26.70 7.76 -20.97
C GLU A 290 -26.10 8.97 -20.24
N ALA A 291 -26.31 9.09 -18.93
CA ALA A 291 -25.69 10.15 -18.13
C ALA A 291 -24.16 10.04 -18.12
N ALA A 292 -23.61 8.82 -18.02
CA ALA A 292 -22.17 8.60 -17.99
C ALA A 292 -21.46 9.02 -19.29
N LYS A 293 -22.14 9.00 -20.45
CA LYS A 293 -21.59 9.46 -21.74
C LYS A 293 -21.32 10.96 -21.77
N LEU A 294 -21.97 11.73 -20.90
CA LEU A 294 -21.86 13.18 -20.82
C LEU A 294 -20.78 13.63 -19.83
N LEU A 295 -20.16 12.71 -19.09
CA LEU A 295 -19.16 13.03 -18.08
C LEU A 295 -17.84 13.42 -18.71
N TYR A 296 -17.18 14.40 -18.12
CA TYR A 296 -15.86 14.86 -18.53
C TYR A 296 -14.89 14.74 -17.35
N PHE A 297 -13.89 13.87 -17.48
CA PHE A 297 -12.84 13.65 -16.48
C PHE A 297 -11.52 14.30 -16.90
N GLY A 298 -11.60 15.52 -17.45
CA GLY A 298 -10.42 16.16 -18.03
C GLY A 298 -10.00 15.53 -19.36
N ASN A 299 -8.73 15.70 -19.72
CA ASN A 299 -8.19 15.10 -20.94
C ASN A 299 -8.20 13.57 -20.81
N ARG A 300 -8.53 12.83 -21.88
CA ARG A 300 -8.47 11.36 -21.92
C ARG A 300 -7.11 10.80 -21.47
N GLU A 301 -6.03 11.55 -21.69
CA GLU A 301 -4.68 11.20 -21.24
C GLU A 301 -4.52 11.17 -19.70
N GLU A 302 -5.40 11.81 -18.92
CA GLU A 302 -5.30 11.82 -17.45
C GLU A 302 -5.57 10.45 -16.82
N CYS A 303 -6.42 9.64 -17.45
CA CYS A 303 -6.73 8.27 -17.04
C CYS A 303 -6.10 7.21 -17.94
N ARG A 304 -5.17 7.59 -18.83
CA ARG A 304 -4.46 6.63 -19.67
C ARG A 304 -3.61 5.70 -18.80
N ILE A 305 -3.62 4.42 -19.15
CA ILE A 305 -2.79 3.41 -18.49
C ILE A 305 -1.36 3.55 -19.02
N PRO A 306 -0.36 3.80 -18.16
CA PRO A 306 1.04 3.81 -18.58
C PRO A 306 1.56 2.39 -18.77
N ASN A 307 2.58 2.23 -19.61
CA ASN A 307 3.29 0.96 -19.77
C ASN A 307 3.99 0.59 -18.46
N GLY A 308 3.97 -0.70 -18.10
CA GLY A 308 4.63 -1.17 -16.89
C GLY A 308 4.42 -2.68 -16.68
N PRO A 309 5.28 -3.36 -15.91
CA PRO A 309 5.26 -4.82 -15.79
C PRO A 309 3.93 -5.42 -15.32
N LYS A 310 3.13 -4.68 -14.55
CA LYS A 310 1.76 -5.04 -14.12
C LYS A 310 0.70 -4.46 -15.04
N SER A 311 0.84 -3.21 -15.45
CA SER A 311 -0.13 -2.56 -16.36
C SER A 311 -0.16 -3.20 -17.75
N ASP A 312 0.89 -3.90 -18.17
CA ASP A 312 0.92 -4.70 -19.39
C ASP A 312 -0.14 -5.81 -19.39
N ASP A 313 -0.60 -6.29 -18.21
CA ASP A 313 -1.74 -7.20 -18.11
C ASP A 313 -3.03 -6.58 -18.67
N LEU A 314 -3.20 -5.26 -18.51
CA LEU A 314 -4.33 -4.49 -19.04
C LEU A 314 -4.16 -4.29 -20.55
N HIS A 315 -2.99 -3.85 -21.01
CA HIS A 315 -2.70 -3.64 -22.43
C HIS A 315 -2.82 -4.92 -23.26
N ARG A 316 -2.35 -6.06 -22.75
CA ARG A 316 -2.51 -7.38 -23.41
C ARG A 316 -3.97 -7.79 -23.61
N ARG A 317 -4.91 -7.10 -22.96
CA ARG A 317 -6.35 -7.28 -23.10
C ARG A 317 -7.04 -6.11 -23.80
N ASN A 318 -6.28 -5.24 -24.48
CA ASN A 318 -6.78 -4.03 -25.14
C ASN A 318 -7.55 -3.14 -24.16
N ILE A 319 -6.93 -2.80 -23.03
CA ILE A 319 -7.45 -1.84 -22.05
C ILE A 319 -6.39 -0.78 -21.88
N ASP A 320 -6.66 0.43 -22.37
CA ASP A 320 -5.67 1.51 -22.41
C ASP A 320 -6.06 2.70 -21.53
N ASN A 321 -7.25 2.66 -20.92
CA ASN A 321 -7.73 3.71 -20.04
C ASN A 321 -8.40 3.16 -18.78
N PHE A 322 -8.05 3.70 -17.60
CA PHE A 322 -8.60 3.27 -16.32
C PHE A 322 -10.11 3.50 -16.21
N GLN A 323 -10.71 4.46 -16.93
CA GLN A 323 -12.16 4.68 -16.93
C GLN A 323 -12.93 3.46 -17.44
N GLU A 324 -12.34 2.65 -18.33
CA GLU A 324 -12.96 1.43 -18.85
C GLU A 324 -13.12 0.34 -17.79
N LEU A 325 -12.43 0.46 -16.66
CA LEU A 325 -12.56 -0.48 -15.54
C LEU A 325 -13.80 -0.21 -14.69
N PHE A 326 -14.54 0.86 -14.94
CA PHE A 326 -15.67 1.28 -14.11
C PHE A 326 -16.99 1.17 -14.86
N THR A 327 -18.05 0.86 -14.10
CA THR A 327 -19.41 0.90 -14.65
C THR A 327 -19.90 2.34 -14.77
N PRO A 328 -20.94 2.61 -15.57
CA PRO A 328 -21.55 3.94 -15.65
C PRO A 328 -21.95 4.53 -14.29
N ARG A 329 -22.49 3.72 -13.37
CA ARG A 329 -22.87 4.19 -12.02
C ARG A 329 -21.66 4.56 -11.16
N GLN A 330 -20.54 3.84 -11.30
CA GLN A 330 -19.30 4.14 -10.60
C GLN A 330 -18.62 5.40 -11.17
N LEU A 331 -18.72 5.63 -12.49
CA LEU A 331 -18.26 6.88 -13.11
C LEU A 331 -19.10 8.08 -12.63
N LEU A 332 -20.42 7.95 -12.56
CA LEU A 332 -21.28 9.00 -11.97
C LEU A 332 -20.91 9.29 -10.51
N TYR A 333 -20.58 8.25 -9.73
CA TYR A 333 -20.07 8.40 -8.38
C TYR A 333 -18.77 9.21 -8.33
N LEU A 334 -17.78 8.84 -9.12
CA LEU A 334 -16.48 9.51 -9.17
C LEU A 334 -16.63 10.97 -9.58
N HIS A 335 -17.38 11.25 -10.65
CA HIS A 335 -17.62 12.62 -11.12
C HIS A 335 -18.31 13.46 -10.05
N LYS A 336 -19.40 12.95 -9.46
CA LYS A 336 -20.12 13.71 -8.44
C LYS A 336 -19.28 13.93 -7.18
N ALA A 337 -18.43 12.97 -6.82
CA ALA A 337 -17.48 13.12 -5.72
C ALA A 337 -16.47 14.24 -6.01
N ILE A 338 -15.89 14.29 -7.23
CA ILE A 338 -14.99 15.36 -7.67
C ILE A 338 -15.69 16.72 -7.59
N ASP A 339 -16.92 16.84 -8.12
CA ASP A 339 -17.67 18.11 -8.10
C ASP A 339 -17.90 18.62 -6.67
N LEU A 340 -18.28 17.74 -5.76
CA LEU A 340 -18.60 18.11 -4.37
C LEU A 340 -17.35 18.52 -3.57
N LEU A 341 -16.17 18.02 -3.92
CA LEU A 341 -14.93 18.33 -3.19
C LEU A 341 -14.50 19.81 -3.32
N ALA A 342 -14.95 20.50 -4.36
CA ALA A 342 -14.69 21.92 -4.57
C ALA A 342 -15.22 22.82 -3.44
N ASP A 343 -16.24 22.35 -2.70
CA ASP A 343 -16.90 23.10 -1.63
C ASP A 343 -16.22 22.93 -0.25
N PHE A 344 -15.17 22.11 -0.15
CA PHE A 344 -14.49 21.79 1.12
C PHE A 344 -13.16 22.54 1.28
N SER A 345 -12.77 22.77 2.54
CA SER A 345 -11.51 23.45 2.87
C SER A 345 -10.29 22.64 2.43
N ARG A 346 -9.13 23.28 2.22
CA ARG A 346 -7.87 22.58 1.89
C ARG A 346 -7.52 21.51 2.93
N GLU A 347 -7.74 21.80 4.22
CA GLU A 347 -7.47 20.86 5.31
C GLU A 347 -8.32 19.58 5.21
N ASP A 348 -9.59 19.73 4.81
CA ASP A 348 -10.49 18.59 4.58
C ASP A 348 -10.26 17.91 3.21
N GLN A 349 -9.71 18.64 2.24
CA GLN A 349 -9.38 18.15 0.91
C GLN A 349 -8.23 17.15 0.90
N LEU A 350 -7.47 16.92 1.98
CA LEU A 350 -6.46 15.85 1.96
C LEU A 350 -7.04 14.47 2.32
N TRP A 351 -7.70 14.33 3.46
CA TRP A 351 -8.13 13.01 3.95
C TRP A 351 -9.39 12.47 3.24
N LEU A 352 -10.30 13.34 2.80
CA LEU A 352 -11.57 12.91 2.19
C LEU A 352 -11.40 12.36 0.76
N PRO A 353 -10.63 13.02 -0.15
CA PRO A 353 -10.19 12.43 -1.42
C PRO A 353 -9.42 11.12 -1.28
N LEU A 354 -8.54 11.00 -0.29
CA LEU A 354 -7.86 9.73 -0.01
C LEU A 354 -8.87 8.65 0.40
N LEU A 355 -9.88 8.96 1.20
CA LEU A 355 -10.97 8.03 1.52
C LEU A 355 -11.75 7.59 0.26
N ILE A 356 -12.08 8.54 -0.64
CA ILE A 356 -12.74 8.27 -1.92
C ILE A 356 -11.87 7.34 -2.78
N SER A 357 -10.58 7.65 -2.92
CA SER A 357 -9.61 6.83 -3.65
C SER A 357 -9.44 5.43 -3.05
N THR A 358 -9.40 5.30 -1.72
CA THR A 358 -9.39 4.01 -1.02
C THR A 358 -10.63 3.17 -1.35
N SER A 359 -11.78 3.80 -1.56
CA SER A 359 -12.99 3.09 -1.96
C SER A 359 -12.84 2.38 -3.32
N LEU A 360 -11.95 2.85 -4.20
CA LEU A 360 -11.73 2.27 -5.53
C LEU A 360 -11.11 0.87 -5.46
N GLU A 361 -10.48 0.49 -4.35
CA GLU A 361 -10.12 -0.92 -4.09
C GLU A 361 -11.33 -1.86 -4.20
N PHE A 362 -12.53 -1.34 -3.93
CA PHE A 362 -13.78 -2.09 -3.88
C PHE A 362 -14.80 -1.64 -4.95
N ASN A 363 -14.44 -0.68 -5.81
CA ASN A 363 -15.33 -0.10 -6.80
C ASN A 363 -14.68 -0.11 -8.18
N SER A 364 -14.73 -1.24 -8.88
CA SER A 364 -14.47 -1.36 -10.33
C SER A 364 -14.96 -2.73 -10.81
N LEU A 365 -15.00 -2.95 -12.12
CA LEU A 365 -15.25 -4.25 -12.74
C LEU A 365 -14.11 -5.26 -12.55
N LEU A 366 -12.99 -4.86 -11.95
CA LEU A 366 -11.95 -5.79 -11.48
C LEU A 366 -12.30 -6.39 -10.11
N CYS A 367 -13.29 -5.85 -9.40
CA CYS A 367 -13.79 -6.44 -8.16
C CYS A 367 -14.54 -7.74 -8.47
N GLY A 368 -14.13 -8.83 -7.83
CA GLY A 368 -14.77 -10.13 -7.99
C GLY A 368 -15.79 -10.42 -6.89
N TYR A 369 -16.73 -11.32 -7.16
CA TYR A 369 -17.62 -11.85 -6.14
C TYR A 369 -16.97 -13.00 -5.34
N LYS A 370 -17.01 -12.92 -4.00
CA LYS A 370 -16.51 -13.98 -3.10
C LYS A 370 -17.56 -15.03 -2.74
N GLY A 371 -18.85 -14.72 -2.96
CA GLY A 371 -19.94 -15.11 -2.07
C GLY A 371 -20.59 -16.49 -2.23
N ALA A 372 -19.88 -17.53 -2.66
CA ALA A 372 -20.43 -18.89 -2.57
C ALA A 372 -20.55 -19.36 -1.10
N ASP A 373 -19.53 -19.14 -0.24
CA ASP A 373 -19.49 -19.64 1.14
C ASP A 373 -19.89 -18.56 2.18
N ARG A 374 -20.90 -18.84 2.99
CA ARG A 374 -21.43 -17.93 4.04
C ARG A 374 -20.41 -17.58 5.14
N ARG A 375 -19.38 -18.42 5.36
CA ARG A 375 -18.35 -18.19 6.40
C ARG A 375 -17.31 -17.15 6.02
N ARG A 376 -17.30 -16.67 4.77
CA ARG A 376 -16.34 -15.65 4.32
C ARG A 376 -16.88 -14.24 4.60
N PRO A 377 -16.16 -13.41 5.38
CA PRO A 377 -16.59 -12.03 5.63
C PRO A 377 -16.50 -11.20 4.33
N GLY A 378 -17.61 -10.52 4.01
CA GLY A 378 -17.72 -9.58 2.90
C GLY A 378 -17.90 -10.24 1.52
N ALA A 379 -18.78 -9.67 0.70
CA ALA A 379 -19.12 -10.17 -0.63
C ALA A 379 -18.01 -9.93 -1.69
N ILE A 380 -17.09 -8.98 -1.44
CA ILE A 380 -16.24 -8.39 -2.47
C ILE A 380 -14.79 -8.87 -2.34
N ARG A 381 -14.23 -9.35 -3.45
CA ARG A 381 -12.79 -9.50 -3.68
C ARG A 381 -12.29 -8.20 -4.28
N HIS A 382 -11.49 -7.46 -3.50
CA HIS A 382 -10.94 -6.17 -3.92
C HIS A 382 -9.93 -6.35 -5.07
N VAL A 383 -9.73 -5.27 -5.85
CA VAL A 383 -8.96 -5.24 -7.11
C VAL A 383 -7.56 -5.85 -6.95
N PHE A 384 -6.86 -5.52 -5.86
CA PHE A 384 -5.46 -5.92 -5.63
C PHE A 384 -5.27 -7.10 -4.68
N SER A 385 -6.25 -7.99 -4.56
CA SER A 385 -6.19 -9.16 -3.66
C SER A 385 -5.04 -10.13 -3.98
N HIS A 386 -4.49 -10.08 -5.20
CA HIS A 386 -3.37 -10.89 -5.66
C HIS A 386 -2.09 -10.08 -5.99
N HIS A 387 -2.03 -8.80 -5.61
CA HIS A 387 -0.93 -7.88 -6.01
C HIS A 387 -0.71 -7.81 -7.55
N ALA A 388 -1.82 -7.90 -8.30
CA ALA A 388 -1.88 -7.82 -9.75
C ALA A 388 -3.30 -7.42 -10.19
N TYR A 389 -3.46 -6.98 -11.43
CA TYR A 389 -4.78 -6.79 -12.03
C TYR A 389 -5.42 -8.15 -12.30
N SER A 390 -6.46 -8.48 -11.53
CA SER A 390 -7.21 -9.72 -11.66
C SER A 390 -8.55 -9.45 -12.34
N PHE A 391 -8.94 -10.32 -13.27
CA PHE A 391 -10.13 -10.13 -14.10
C PHE A 391 -11.15 -11.23 -13.80
N PRO A 392 -12.21 -10.92 -13.04
CA PRO A 392 -13.16 -11.93 -12.60
C PRO A 392 -14.11 -12.35 -13.74
N TYR A 393 -14.57 -13.61 -13.74
CA TYR A 393 -15.71 -13.99 -14.59
C TYR A 393 -17.00 -13.39 -14.01
N THR A 394 -17.14 -13.38 -12.68
CA THR A 394 -18.21 -12.66 -11.98
C THR A 394 -17.70 -11.36 -11.38
N ALA A 395 -17.82 -10.26 -12.14
CA ALA A 395 -17.54 -8.93 -11.61
C ALA A 395 -18.66 -8.47 -10.66
N LEU A 396 -18.29 -7.69 -9.65
CA LEU A 396 -19.20 -7.11 -8.67
C LEU A 396 -19.07 -5.59 -8.70
N GLU A 397 -20.13 -4.92 -9.10
CA GLU A 397 -20.29 -3.48 -8.94
C GLU A 397 -20.89 -3.20 -7.56
N ASN A 398 -20.11 -2.56 -6.69
CA ASN A 398 -20.55 -2.19 -5.34
C ASN A 398 -21.38 -0.90 -5.37
N ASN A 399 -22.21 -0.69 -4.35
CA ASN A 399 -22.82 0.62 -4.08
C ASN A 399 -21.96 1.41 -3.06
N PRO A 400 -21.08 2.33 -3.51
CA PRO A 400 -20.20 3.07 -2.60
C PRO A 400 -20.97 3.97 -1.62
N ILE A 401 -22.19 4.37 -1.97
CA ILE A 401 -23.02 5.31 -1.21
C ILE A 401 -24.09 4.65 -0.34
N SER A 402 -24.06 3.31 -0.16
CA SER A 402 -25.06 2.57 0.61
C SER A 402 -25.19 3.07 2.06
N THR A 403 -26.41 2.97 2.62
CA THR A 403 -26.67 3.27 4.04
C THR A 403 -26.06 2.20 4.94
N GLY A 404 -25.83 1.00 4.40
CA GLY A 404 -25.20 -0.09 5.10
C GLY A 404 -23.68 0.08 5.18
N LYS A 405 -23.11 -0.15 6.36
CA LYS A 405 -21.66 -0.27 6.56
C LYS A 405 -21.16 -1.65 6.14
N THR A 406 -21.19 -1.91 4.83
CA THR A 406 -20.72 -3.18 4.24
C THR A 406 -19.37 -2.99 3.54
N SER A 407 -18.72 -4.08 3.12
CA SER A 407 -17.35 -4.03 2.57
C SER A 407 -17.24 -3.02 1.41
N GLY A 408 -16.31 -2.08 1.52
CA GLY A 408 -16.00 -1.12 0.45
C GLY A 408 -16.95 0.07 0.31
N THR A 409 -18.00 0.18 1.13
CA THR A 409 -18.85 1.39 1.15
C THR A 409 -18.11 2.54 1.83
N LEU A 410 -18.39 3.78 1.42
CA LEU A 410 -17.74 4.96 2.01
C LEU A 410 -17.96 5.04 3.52
N GLN A 411 -19.17 4.75 4.02
CA GLN A 411 -19.44 4.75 5.45
C GLN A 411 -18.61 3.71 6.21
N ARG A 412 -18.43 2.51 5.62
CA ARG A 412 -17.62 1.47 6.24
C ARG A 412 -16.16 1.88 6.29
N LEU A 413 -15.63 2.40 5.18
CA LEU A 413 -14.23 2.85 5.09
C LEU A 413 -13.97 4.06 5.98
N PHE A 414 -14.88 5.03 6.06
CA PHE A 414 -14.79 6.16 6.99
C PHE A 414 -14.69 5.67 8.43
N SER A 415 -15.57 4.75 8.82
CA SER A 415 -15.55 4.16 10.16
C SER A 415 -14.29 3.34 10.44
N ASP A 416 -13.81 2.55 9.48
CA ASP A 416 -12.70 1.62 9.68
C ASP A 416 -11.31 2.23 9.52
N ARG A 417 -11.19 3.29 8.71
CA ARG A 417 -9.91 3.95 8.41
C ARG A 417 -9.79 5.29 9.13
N ILE A 418 -10.75 6.18 8.91
CA ILE A 418 -10.66 7.57 9.40
C ILE A 418 -10.97 7.65 10.89
N VAL A 419 -12.13 7.11 11.32
CA VAL A 419 -12.55 7.19 12.73
C VAL A 419 -11.62 6.37 13.63
N LYS A 420 -11.33 5.12 13.26
CA LYS A 420 -10.40 4.27 14.02
C LYS A 420 -8.97 4.83 14.03
N GLY A 421 -8.48 5.31 12.89
CA GLY A 421 -7.16 5.96 12.79
C GLY A 421 -7.07 7.19 13.69
N SER A 422 -8.05 8.10 13.61
CA SER A 422 -8.05 9.34 14.42
C SER A 422 -8.13 9.07 15.92
N ARG A 423 -8.93 8.08 16.36
CA ARG A 423 -8.99 7.69 17.78
C ARG A 423 -7.67 7.10 18.26
N TRP A 424 -7.09 6.18 17.48
CA TRP A 424 -5.80 5.58 17.81
C TRP A 424 -4.69 6.63 17.80
N ALA A 425 -4.74 7.62 16.91
CA ALA A 425 -3.74 8.67 16.86
C ALA A 425 -3.72 9.54 18.12
N LEU A 426 -4.88 9.84 18.72
CA LEU A 426 -4.96 10.60 19.97
C LEU A 426 -4.54 9.79 21.19
N THR A 427 -4.73 8.47 21.14
CA THR A 427 -4.36 7.55 22.22
C THR A 427 -3.78 6.26 21.64
N PRO A 428 -2.50 6.25 21.22
CA PRO A 428 -1.89 5.06 20.63
C PRO A 428 -1.84 3.89 21.60
N ILE A 429 -2.16 2.70 21.08
CA ILE A 429 -2.18 1.45 21.83
C ILE A 429 -1.12 0.51 21.26
N GLU A 430 -0.22 0.05 22.12
CA GLU A 430 0.75 -1.01 21.87
C GLU A 430 0.27 -2.34 22.43
N ARG A 431 1.07 -3.40 22.24
CA ARG A 431 0.83 -4.71 22.84
C ARG A 431 2.04 -5.19 23.61
N ARG A 432 1.80 -5.91 24.70
CA ARG A 432 2.80 -6.65 25.48
C ARG A 432 2.41 -8.11 25.55
N VAL A 433 3.37 -9.01 25.33
CA VAL A 433 3.13 -10.44 25.52
C VAL A 433 3.33 -10.79 26.99
N VAL A 434 2.31 -11.41 27.59
CA VAL A 434 2.36 -11.95 28.95
C VAL A 434 1.92 -13.40 28.89
N GLY A 435 2.87 -14.33 29.01
CA GLY A 435 2.63 -15.75 28.73
C GLY A 435 2.31 -15.96 27.26
N SER A 436 1.14 -16.53 26.93
CA SER A 436 0.69 -16.75 25.55
C SER A 436 -0.29 -15.71 25.01
N LYS A 437 -0.61 -14.67 25.79
CA LYS A 437 -1.61 -13.66 25.44
C LYS A 437 -0.96 -12.31 25.21
N ALA A 438 -1.37 -11.64 24.13
CA ALA A 438 -1.07 -10.25 23.88
C ALA A 438 -2.07 -9.36 24.64
N GLN A 439 -1.58 -8.48 25.49
CA GLN A 439 -2.37 -7.49 26.22
C GLN A 439 -2.13 -6.10 25.63
N GLU A 440 -3.20 -5.30 25.50
CA GLU A 440 -3.10 -3.93 25.02
C GLU A 440 -2.52 -3.01 26.10
N VAL A 441 -1.58 -2.16 25.70
CA VAL A 441 -0.86 -1.22 26.57
C VAL A 441 -0.95 0.16 25.96
N GLN A 442 -1.69 1.06 26.60
CA GLN A 442 -1.69 2.48 26.24
C GLN A 442 -0.48 3.17 26.87
N ILE A 443 0.29 3.90 26.06
CA ILE A 443 1.40 4.70 26.55
C ILE A 443 0.89 6.12 26.80
N SER A 444 0.73 6.47 28.08
CA SER A 444 0.09 7.73 28.48
C SER A 444 0.83 8.96 27.93
N GLY A 445 0.09 9.84 27.25
CA GLY A 445 0.58 11.09 26.67
C GLY A 445 1.29 10.98 25.32
N GLU A 446 1.39 9.78 24.72
CA GLU A 446 1.75 9.67 23.30
C GLU A 446 0.58 10.09 22.41
N VAL A 447 0.93 10.68 21.27
CA VAL A 447 0.02 11.07 20.19
C VAL A 447 0.74 10.80 18.88
N ASP A 448 0.05 10.23 17.89
CA ASP A 448 0.54 10.00 16.54
C ASP A 448 0.08 11.11 15.60
N GLY A 449 0.78 12.23 15.65
CA GLY A 449 0.48 13.40 14.83
C GLY A 449 1.14 14.65 15.39
N GLY A 450 1.11 15.71 14.59
CA GLY A 450 1.92 16.89 14.84
C GLY A 450 1.48 18.09 14.00
N GLN A 451 2.33 19.10 13.93
CA GLN A 451 2.09 20.32 13.16
C GLN A 451 2.88 20.30 11.85
N VAL A 452 2.20 20.51 10.73
CA VAL A 452 2.85 20.71 9.43
C VAL A 452 3.66 22.00 9.43
N VAL A 453 4.87 21.95 8.87
CA VAL A 453 5.74 23.12 8.65
C VAL A 453 6.35 23.06 7.26
N TYR A 454 6.82 24.20 6.75
CA TYR A 454 7.28 24.33 5.35
C TYR A 454 8.75 24.73 5.23
N SER A 455 9.48 24.78 6.35
CA SER A 455 10.90 25.08 6.37
C SER A 455 11.61 24.43 7.57
N ILE A 456 12.93 24.23 7.44
CA ILE A 456 13.78 23.78 8.55
C ILE A 456 13.71 24.75 9.74
N ARG A 457 13.60 26.06 9.47
CA ARG A 457 13.49 27.07 10.53
C ARG A 457 12.26 26.81 11.39
N GLU A 458 11.09 26.65 10.78
CA GLU A 458 9.85 26.34 11.50
C GLU A 458 9.92 24.98 12.20
N LEU A 459 10.61 24.00 11.61
CA LEU A 459 10.80 22.69 12.23
C LEU A 459 11.54 22.80 13.57
N LEU A 460 12.52 23.71 13.68
CA LEU A 460 13.34 23.94 14.87
C LEU A 460 12.63 24.75 15.97
N GLU A 461 11.46 25.35 15.71
CA GLU A 461 10.72 26.19 16.67
C GLU A 461 9.91 25.39 17.69
N GLY A 462 9.89 24.06 17.60
CA GLY A 462 9.16 23.21 18.52
C GLY A 462 9.44 21.73 18.33
N ASN A 463 8.57 20.90 18.91
CA ASN A 463 8.62 19.44 18.83
C ASN A 463 7.37 18.90 18.13
N ARG A 464 7.44 17.68 17.59
CA ARG A 464 6.35 17.05 16.83
C ARG A 464 5.86 17.92 15.68
N ARG A 465 6.82 18.45 14.92
CA ARG A 465 6.59 19.13 13.66
C ARG A 465 7.04 18.23 12.52
N PHE A 466 6.34 18.30 11.39
CA PHE A 466 6.67 17.50 10.23
C PHE A 466 6.82 18.37 8.99
N TYR A 467 7.88 18.12 8.23
CA TYR A 467 8.16 18.77 6.95
C TYR A 467 8.20 17.71 5.84
N LEU A 468 7.28 17.80 4.89
CA LEU A 468 7.15 16.84 3.81
C LEU A 468 7.54 17.47 2.47
N LEU A 469 8.29 16.71 1.69
CA LEU A 469 8.77 17.13 0.37
C LEU A 469 8.42 16.06 -0.66
N GLN A 470 7.75 16.47 -1.73
CA GLN A 470 7.70 15.66 -2.94
C GLN A 470 8.99 15.91 -3.75
N GLY A 471 9.87 14.91 -3.84
CA GLY A 471 11.16 15.09 -4.51
C GLY A 471 11.98 13.82 -4.62
N ASP A 472 13.05 13.91 -5.42
CA ASP A 472 13.99 12.84 -5.64
C ASP A 472 15.02 12.77 -4.50
N ALA A 473 15.12 11.61 -3.84
CA ALA A 473 16.04 11.38 -2.73
C ALA A 473 17.53 11.53 -3.13
N ARG A 474 17.86 11.51 -4.43
CA ARG A 474 19.21 11.79 -4.96
C ARG A 474 19.58 13.28 -4.88
N ARG A 475 18.62 14.15 -4.60
CA ARG A 475 18.82 15.59 -4.43
C ARG A 475 17.81 16.14 -3.43
N LEU A 476 18.16 16.06 -2.15
CA LEU A 476 17.34 16.57 -1.07
C LEU A 476 17.42 18.10 -1.04
N ALA A 477 16.27 18.77 -1.12
CA ALA A 477 16.16 20.23 -0.97
C ALA A 477 16.31 20.66 0.51
N LEU A 478 17.36 20.17 1.17
CA LEU A 478 17.65 20.35 2.58
C LEU A 478 19.07 20.90 2.78
N PRO A 479 19.32 21.75 3.78
CA PRO A 479 20.66 22.20 4.14
C PRO A 479 21.57 21.05 4.58
N ASP A 480 22.88 21.26 4.49
CA ASP A 480 23.86 20.33 5.05
C ASP A 480 23.69 20.21 6.57
N LYS A 481 23.91 19.02 7.13
CA LYS A 481 23.99 18.76 8.57
C LYS A 481 22.77 19.23 9.37
N CYS A 482 21.57 19.19 8.78
CA CYS A 482 20.35 19.64 9.43
C CYS A 482 19.57 18.53 10.16
N VAL A 483 19.91 17.25 9.99
CA VAL A 483 19.17 16.12 10.60
C VAL A 483 20.05 15.32 11.56
N ASP A 484 19.45 14.79 12.63
CA ASP A 484 20.16 14.01 13.65
C ASP A 484 20.34 12.56 13.22
N TYR A 485 19.28 11.95 12.68
CA TYR A 485 19.30 10.55 12.26
C TYR A 485 18.52 10.36 10.95
N VAL A 486 18.99 9.44 10.12
CA VAL A 486 18.24 8.93 8.97
C VAL A 486 17.78 7.53 9.31
N VAL A 487 16.47 7.30 9.29
CA VAL A 487 15.85 6.00 9.54
C VAL A 487 14.88 5.74 8.39
N THR A 488 15.07 4.64 7.64
CA THR A 488 14.29 4.41 6.42
C THR A 488 14.18 2.92 6.06
N ASP A 489 13.34 2.59 5.09
CA ASP A 489 13.28 1.28 4.43
C ASP A 489 13.24 1.51 2.91
N PRO A 490 14.39 1.47 2.21
CA PRO A 490 14.46 1.83 0.80
C PRO A 490 13.65 0.86 -0.11
N PRO A 491 13.19 1.31 -1.29
CA PRO A 491 12.57 0.43 -2.27
C PRO A 491 13.62 -0.52 -2.90
N TYR A 492 13.33 -1.83 -2.84
CA TYR A 492 14.20 -2.89 -3.38
C TYR A 492 13.86 -3.26 -4.82
N TYR A 493 14.74 -4.06 -5.45
CA TYR A 493 14.66 -4.54 -6.84
C TYR A 493 13.24 -4.97 -7.31
N ASP A 494 12.43 -5.61 -6.45
CA ASP A 494 11.07 -6.06 -6.81
C ASP A 494 9.95 -5.03 -6.47
N SER A 495 10.24 -3.95 -5.75
CA SER A 495 9.28 -2.92 -5.30
C SER A 495 8.73 -2.05 -6.43
N VAL A 496 9.38 -2.07 -7.61
CA VAL A 496 9.00 -1.39 -8.86
C VAL A 496 7.55 -1.68 -9.24
N GLN A 497 7.06 -2.88 -8.91
CA GLN A 497 5.70 -3.32 -9.20
C GLN A 497 4.62 -2.53 -8.44
N TYR A 498 4.93 -1.92 -7.29
CA TYR A 498 3.94 -1.17 -6.51
C TYR A 498 3.62 0.21 -7.09
N SER A 499 4.63 0.89 -7.64
CA SER A 499 4.45 2.16 -8.35
C SER A 499 3.57 1.98 -9.60
N ASP A 500 3.73 0.84 -10.27
CA ASP A 500 2.87 0.51 -11.41
C ASP A 500 1.41 0.30 -10.99
N LEU A 501 1.15 -0.49 -9.94
CA LEU A 501 -0.22 -0.69 -9.44
C LEU A 501 -0.84 0.60 -8.86
N SER A 502 -0.02 1.51 -8.30
CA SER A 502 -0.51 2.77 -7.76
C SER A 502 -1.01 3.73 -8.84
N ASN A 503 -0.63 3.54 -10.12
CA ASN A 503 -1.17 4.31 -11.25
C ASN A 503 -2.70 4.23 -11.33
N PHE A 504 -3.31 3.11 -10.92
CA PHE A 504 -4.76 2.98 -10.80
C PHE A 504 -5.36 4.04 -9.87
N PHE A 505 -4.74 4.32 -8.72
CA PHE A 505 -5.21 5.35 -7.79
C PHE A 505 -4.79 6.74 -8.25
N ARG A 506 -3.57 6.86 -8.79
CA ARG A 506 -2.98 8.13 -9.23
C ARG A 506 -3.86 8.82 -10.27
N ALA A 507 -4.38 8.08 -11.26
CA ALA A 507 -5.27 8.63 -12.28
C ALA A 507 -6.46 9.37 -11.68
N TRP A 508 -7.05 8.84 -10.62
CA TRP A 508 -8.20 9.46 -9.94
C TRP A 508 -7.79 10.52 -8.93
N LEU A 509 -6.69 10.32 -8.19
CA LEU A 509 -6.20 11.32 -7.25
C LEU A 509 -5.78 12.61 -7.95
N ARG A 510 -5.27 12.54 -9.18
CA ARG A 510 -5.03 13.72 -10.04
C ARG A 510 -6.26 14.59 -10.24
N LEU A 511 -7.43 13.96 -10.36
CA LEU A 511 -8.71 14.64 -10.54
C LEU A 511 -9.30 15.10 -9.20
N LEU A 512 -9.10 14.33 -8.14
CA LEU A 512 -9.61 14.65 -6.80
C LEU A 512 -8.76 15.70 -6.07
N LEU A 513 -7.48 15.79 -6.39
CA LEU A 513 -6.46 16.61 -5.71
C LEU A 513 -5.52 17.32 -6.71
N PRO A 514 -6.04 18.04 -7.73
CA PRO A 514 -5.22 18.53 -8.84
C PRO A 514 -4.09 19.48 -8.45
N GLN A 515 -4.25 20.22 -7.34
CA GLN A 515 -3.30 21.25 -6.88
C GLN A 515 -2.45 20.84 -5.67
N GLU A 516 -2.71 19.69 -5.06
CA GLU A 516 -2.03 19.31 -3.81
C GLU A 516 -0.71 18.57 -4.02
N ALA A 517 -0.38 18.19 -5.26
CA ALA A 517 0.89 17.56 -5.57
C ALA A 517 1.34 17.81 -7.01
N ASN A 518 2.63 17.64 -7.27
CA ASN A 518 3.12 17.54 -8.63
C ASN A 518 2.83 16.15 -9.20
N TRP A 519 1.71 16.02 -9.89
CA TRP A 519 1.30 14.76 -10.50
C TRP A 519 2.11 14.35 -11.73
N ILE A 520 2.92 15.26 -12.28
CA ILE A 520 3.78 15.00 -13.43
C ILE A 520 5.23 14.91 -12.93
N TYR A 521 5.68 13.68 -12.74
CA TYR A 521 7.05 13.40 -12.31
C TYR A 521 7.59 12.19 -13.05
N ASP A 522 8.92 12.07 -13.09
CA ASP A 522 9.58 10.95 -13.74
C ASP A 522 9.38 9.68 -12.90
N GLN A 523 8.43 8.83 -13.31
CA GLN A 523 8.22 7.52 -12.67
C GLN A 523 9.44 6.61 -12.82
N GLN A 524 10.29 6.79 -13.84
CA GLN A 524 11.52 6.03 -14.01
C GLN A 524 12.63 6.50 -13.05
N ALA A 525 12.52 7.71 -12.52
CA ALA A 525 13.35 8.19 -11.41
C ALA A 525 12.89 7.66 -10.05
N SER A 526 11.67 7.07 -9.95
CA SER A 526 11.05 6.58 -8.71
C SER A 526 11.60 5.24 -8.18
N ALA A 527 12.81 4.87 -8.58
CA ALA A 527 13.48 3.58 -8.40
C ALA A 527 13.17 2.52 -9.48
N VAL A 528 14.21 2.26 -10.27
CA VAL A 528 14.55 1.04 -11.05
C VAL A 528 13.50 0.49 -12.01
N PHE A 529 13.44 1.04 -13.22
CA PHE A 529 12.76 0.38 -14.33
C PHE A 529 13.47 -0.95 -14.69
N GLU A 530 12.77 -2.10 -14.60
CA GLU A 530 13.15 -3.32 -15.34
C GLU A 530 12.74 -3.14 -16.81
N GLY A 531 13.54 -2.39 -17.55
CA GLY A 531 13.51 -2.41 -19.00
C GLY A 531 14.43 -3.52 -19.50
N GLU A 532 13.96 -4.27 -20.50
CA GLU A 532 14.69 -5.33 -21.16
C GLU A 532 16.15 -4.93 -21.47
N SER A 533 17.09 -5.73 -20.96
CA SER A 533 18.53 -5.73 -21.26
C SER A 533 19.40 -4.58 -20.73
N THR A 534 20.36 -4.97 -19.88
CA THR A 534 21.73 -4.43 -19.75
C THR A 534 21.94 -3.04 -19.13
N LYS A 535 22.25 -3.01 -17.81
CA LYS A 535 23.50 -2.43 -17.23
C LYS A 535 23.56 -2.68 -15.73
N VAL A 536 24.33 -3.70 -15.33
CA VAL A 536 24.80 -3.90 -13.95
C VAL A 536 25.36 -2.57 -13.42
N GLY A 537 25.02 -2.16 -12.19
CA GLY A 537 25.57 -0.96 -11.55
C GLY A 537 24.72 0.33 -11.61
N ARG A 538 23.66 0.41 -12.43
CA ARG A 538 22.75 1.59 -12.42
C ARG A 538 21.99 1.72 -11.09
N TYR A 539 21.64 0.59 -10.46
CA TYR A 539 21.00 0.60 -9.15
C TYR A 539 21.95 1.05 -8.03
N ALA A 540 23.17 0.50 -7.97
CA ALA A 540 24.18 0.96 -7.02
C ALA A 540 24.54 2.43 -7.20
N GLU A 541 24.57 2.94 -8.43
CA GLU A 541 24.80 4.37 -8.69
C GLU A 541 23.68 5.24 -8.12
N MET A 542 22.42 4.88 -8.39
CA MET A 542 21.26 5.59 -7.86
C MET A 542 21.26 5.59 -6.31
N LEU A 543 21.44 4.42 -5.68
CA LEU A 543 21.51 4.31 -4.23
C LEU A 543 22.71 5.08 -3.66
N ALA A 544 23.88 5.05 -4.31
CA ALA A 544 25.05 5.80 -3.86
C ALA A 544 24.79 7.30 -3.80
N GLN A 545 24.05 7.85 -4.77
CA GLN A 545 23.64 9.26 -4.77
C GLN A 545 22.69 9.58 -3.61
N ILE A 546 21.71 8.70 -3.34
CA ILE A 546 20.80 8.84 -2.19
C ILE A 546 21.58 8.81 -0.87
N TRP A 547 22.47 7.83 -0.69
CA TRP A 547 23.29 7.73 0.51
C TRP A 547 24.23 8.93 0.65
N GLY A 548 24.80 9.43 -0.45
CA GLY A 548 25.60 10.65 -0.45
C GLY A 548 24.82 11.88 0.04
N GLU A 549 23.56 12.02 -0.37
CA GLU A 549 22.67 13.06 0.15
C GLU A 549 22.33 12.85 1.62
N CYS A 550 22.09 11.61 2.06
CA CYS A 550 21.92 11.29 3.48
C CYS A 550 23.14 11.70 4.30
N ASP A 551 24.37 11.39 3.84
CA ASP A 551 25.61 11.82 4.50
C ASP A 551 25.71 13.35 4.58
N ARG A 552 25.37 14.06 3.51
CA ARG A 552 25.41 15.52 3.45
C ARG A 552 24.49 16.18 4.49
N VAL A 553 23.26 15.69 4.63
CA VAL A 553 22.27 16.29 5.53
C VAL A 553 22.42 15.81 6.99
N LEU A 554 23.07 14.68 7.23
CA LEU A 554 23.34 14.14 8.56
C LEU A 554 24.34 15.01 9.33
N LYS A 555 24.08 15.23 10.63
CA LYS A 555 25.05 15.85 11.54
C LYS A 555 26.25 14.92 11.75
N ASN A 556 27.47 15.45 11.66
CA ASN A 556 28.70 14.65 11.69
C ASN A 556 28.94 13.90 13.01
N GLU A 557 28.79 14.56 14.16
CA GLU A 557 29.20 13.99 15.46
C GLU A 557 28.35 12.78 15.85
N PHE A 558 27.04 12.86 15.60
CA PHE A 558 26.09 11.85 16.06
C PHE A 558 25.22 11.22 14.97
N GLY A 559 25.46 11.52 13.70
CA GLY A 559 24.65 11.05 12.58
C GLY A 559 24.71 9.54 12.38
N ARG A 560 23.53 8.90 12.32
CA ARG A 560 23.37 7.48 11.95
C ARG A 560 22.47 7.38 10.73
N LEU A 561 22.89 6.55 9.77
CA LEU A 561 22.03 6.02 8.72
C LEU A 561 21.61 4.62 9.15
N ILE A 562 20.30 4.41 9.33
CA ILE A 562 19.74 3.13 9.73
C ILE A 562 18.65 2.73 8.75
N PHE A 563 18.73 1.51 8.24
CA PHE A 563 17.66 0.95 7.42
C PHE A 563 17.53 -0.56 7.58
N THR A 564 16.33 -1.07 7.33
CA THR A 564 16.10 -2.50 7.14
C THR A 564 16.49 -2.91 5.73
N PHE A 565 16.92 -4.15 5.47
CA PHE A 565 17.18 -4.68 4.13
C PHE A 565 17.07 -6.20 4.11
N HIS A 566 16.48 -6.77 3.05
CA HIS A 566 16.61 -8.18 2.73
C HIS A 566 16.51 -8.43 1.23
N HIS A 567 17.21 -9.46 0.75
CA HIS A 567 17.02 -9.98 -0.60
C HIS A 567 17.66 -11.37 -0.77
N TRP A 568 17.06 -12.27 -1.56
CA TRP A 568 17.64 -13.60 -1.81
C TRP A 568 18.82 -13.59 -2.80
N LYS A 569 18.80 -12.68 -3.79
CA LYS A 569 19.83 -12.59 -4.84
C LYS A 569 21.10 -11.93 -4.30
N ALA A 570 22.26 -12.52 -4.61
CA ALA A 570 23.58 -12.02 -4.23
C ALA A 570 23.88 -10.66 -4.86
N GLU A 571 23.40 -10.45 -6.08
CA GLU A 571 23.54 -9.22 -6.86
C GLU A 571 22.94 -8.02 -6.12
N ALA A 572 21.81 -8.18 -5.43
CA ALA A 572 21.19 -7.10 -4.66
C ALA A 572 22.05 -6.68 -3.46
N TRP A 573 22.65 -7.63 -2.76
CA TRP A 573 23.58 -7.35 -1.66
C TRP A 573 24.90 -6.73 -2.15
N ALA A 574 25.38 -7.14 -3.32
CA ALA A 574 26.55 -6.55 -3.96
C ALA A 574 26.29 -5.09 -4.36
N GLU A 575 25.17 -4.80 -5.03
CA GLU A 575 24.78 -3.44 -5.40
C GLU A 575 24.63 -2.54 -4.15
N LEU A 576 24.01 -3.05 -3.07
CA LEU A 576 23.93 -2.34 -1.79
C LEU A 576 25.33 -2.04 -1.23
N THR A 577 26.20 -3.05 -1.16
CA THR A 577 27.57 -2.91 -0.63
C THR A 577 28.37 -1.86 -1.40
N ILE A 578 28.31 -1.92 -2.73
CA ILE A 578 28.99 -0.96 -3.62
C ILE A 578 28.44 0.45 -3.40
N SER A 579 27.10 0.59 -3.32
CA SER A 579 26.46 1.90 -3.14
C SER A 579 26.88 2.60 -1.85
N LEU A 580 26.95 1.85 -0.74
CA LEU A 580 27.38 2.35 0.56
C LEU A 580 28.87 2.70 0.59
N LYS A 581 29.70 1.86 -0.05
CA LYS A 581 31.14 2.10 -0.18
C LYS A 581 31.43 3.38 -0.96
N ARG A 582 30.73 3.60 -2.08
CA ARG A 582 30.81 4.83 -2.89
C ARG A 582 30.40 6.08 -2.10
N ALA A 583 29.36 5.96 -1.28
CA ALA A 583 28.88 7.05 -0.43
C ALA A 583 29.75 7.28 0.83
N GLY A 584 30.72 6.41 1.10
CA GLY A 584 31.66 6.55 2.21
C GLY A 584 31.05 6.19 3.57
N PHE A 585 30.13 5.22 3.63
CA PHE A 585 29.61 4.70 4.90
C PHE A 585 30.36 3.47 5.38
N ILE A 586 30.46 3.34 6.70
CA ILE A 586 30.93 2.13 7.38
C ILE A 586 29.78 1.49 8.16
N LEU A 587 29.80 0.16 8.29
CA LEU A 587 28.84 -0.57 9.12
C LEU A 587 29.33 -0.60 10.57
N VAL A 588 28.55 0.02 11.45
CA VAL A 588 28.78 0.01 12.90
C VAL A 588 28.30 -1.30 13.49
N ASN A 589 27.07 -1.68 13.18
CA ASN A 589 26.46 -2.91 13.68
C ASN A 589 25.33 -3.40 12.76
N ARG A 590 24.87 -4.62 13.01
CA ARG A 590 23.76 -5.27 12.32
C ARG A 590 22.87 -6.02 13.31
N TYR A 591 21.57 -6.03 13.04
CA TYR A 591 20.60 -6.86 13.76
C TYR A 591 19.65 -7.53 12.78
N VAL A 592 18.82 -8.44 13.26
CA VAL A 592 17.86 -9.21 12.47
C VAL A 592 16.50 -9.23 13.13
N VAL A 593 15.48 -8.85 12.36
CA VAL A 593 14.12 -8.66 12.84
C VAL A 593 13.10 -9.27 11.87
N PHE A 594 12.00 -9.77 12.40
CA PHE A 594 10.91 -10.37 11.66
C PHE A 594 10.13 -9.29 10.90
N SER A 595 9.98 -9.44 9.59
CA SER A 595 9.45 -8.40 8.70
C SER A 595 8.23 -8.85 7.91
N GLU A 596 8.15 -10.13 7.56
CA GLU A 596 7.12 -10.66 6.66
C GLU A 596 6.51 -11.97 7.14
N ASN A 597 5.23 -12.14 6.83
CA ASN A 597 4.46 -13.33 7.13
C ASN A 597 4.17 -14.13 5.85
N PRO A 598 4.46 -15.44 5.81
CA PRO A 598 4.28 -16.31 4.63
C PRO A 598 2.82 -16.58 4.19
N ILE A 599 1.83 -15.72 4.49
CA ILE A 599 0.40 -15.92 4.13
C ILE A 599 0.03 -15.21 2.80
N SER A 600 0.98 -14.60 2.09
CA SER A 600 0.76 -14.26 0.68
C SER A 600 0.56 -15.54 -0.13
N VAL A 601 -0.53 -15.62 -0.90
CA VAL A 601 -0.91 -16.79 -1.71
C VAL A 601 0.21 -17.23 -2.67
N HIS A 602 1.14 -16.31 -2.97
CA HIS A 602 2.33 -16.51 -3.81
C HIS A 602 3.53 -17.17 -3.10
N ILE A 603 3.51 -17.33 -1.78
CA ILE A 603 4.67 -17.80 -0.99
C ILE A 603 4.45 -19.19 -0.38
N ARG A 604 3.25 -19.76 -0.51
CA ARG A 604 2.85 -21.00 0.18
C ARG A 604 3.67 -22.26 -0.17
N ASN A 605 4.63 -22.18 -1.10
CA ASN A 605 5.59 -23.24 -1.46
C ASN A 605 7.01 -22.72 -1.76
N LEU A 606 7.33 -21.46 -1.46
CA LEU A 606 8.66 -20.86 -1.66
C LEU A 606 9.28 -20.62 -0.27
N LYS A 607 10.56 -20.97 -0.07
CA LYS A 607 11.32 -20.58 1.14
C LYS A 607 11.30 -19.05 1.26
N ALA A 608 10.34 -18.51 2.00
CA ALA A 608 10.14 -17.07 2.15
C ALA A 608 11.23 -16.45 3.03
N LEU A 609 11.77 -15.30 2.63
CA LEU A 609 12.54 -14.44 3.53
C LEU A 609 11.54 -13.82 4.53
N LYS A 610 11.65 -14.18 5.80
CA LYS A 610 10.74 -13.70 6.87
C LYS A 610 11.36 -12.62 7.75
N HIS A 611 12.65 -12.37 7.59
CA HIS A 611 13.42 -11.44 8.41
C HIS A 611 14.16 -10.43 7.54
N ASP A 612 14.40 -9.26 8.12
CA ASP A 612 15.22 -8.18 7.57
C ASP A 612 16.49 -8.02 8.40
N SER A 613 17.59 -7.63 7.76
CA SER A 613 18.76 -7.08 8.44
C SER A 613 18.51 -5.61 8.74
N ILE A 614 18.63 -5.20 10.01
CA ILE A 614 18.78 -3.78 10.38
C ILE A 614 20.27 -3.47 10.24
N LEU A 615 20.62 -2.50 9.39
CA LEU A 615 21.99 -2.05 9.20
C LEU A 615 22.16 -0.68 9.86
N VAL A 616 23.18 -0.55 10.70
CA VAL A 616 23.48 0.68 11.45
C VAL A 616 24.79 1.23 10.94
N LEU A 617 24.75 2.39 10.27
CA LEU A 617 25.91 2.95 9.58
C LEU A 617 26.25 4.36 10.06
N LYS A 618 27.53 4.71 9.88
CA LYS A 618 28.10 6.03 10.13
C LYS A 618 28.93 6.48 8.93
N SER A 619 29.08 7.79 8.79
CA SER A 619 29.99 8.39 7.82
C SER A 619 31.44 8.04 8.14
N ASN A 620 32.18 7.55 7.16
CA ASN A 620 33.63 7.32 7.28
C ASN A 620 34.42 8.64 7.31
N ARG A 621 33.80 9.78 6.97
CA ARG A 621 34.47 11.11 7.00
C ARG A 621 34.77 11.61 8.41
N VAL A 622 34.09 11.05 9.41
CA VAL A 622 34.15 11.49 10.82
C VAL A 622 34.84 10.44 11.70
N TYR A 623 34.87 9.17 11.26
CA TYR A 623 35.35 8.05 12.08
C TYR A 623 36.80 7.66 11.73
N GLY A 624 37.61 7.37 12.75
CA GLY A 624 39.03 7.05 12.59
C GLY A 624 39.32 5.59 12.20
N GLN A 625 38.58 4.60 12.70
CA GLN A 625 38.82 3.17 12.42
C GLN A 625 37.53 2.34 12.43
N ALA A 626 37.11 1.79 11.29
CA ALA A 626 35.92 0.95 11.19
C ALA A 626 35.96 -0.28 12.12
N PRO A 627 34.81 -0.72 12.69
CA PRO A 627 34.77 -1.93 13.51
C PRO A 627 35.25 -3.16 12.73
N PRO A 628 35.95 -4.11 13.36
CA PRO A 628 36.43 -5.30 12.67
C PRO A 628 35.26 -6.25 12.34
N TRP A 629 35.20 -6.70 11.09
CA TRP A 629 34.22 -7.64 10.58
C TRP A 629 34.91 -8.88 10.02
N ALA A 630 34.59 -10.06 10.56
CA ALA A 630 35.16 -11.31 10.08
C ALA A 630 34.51 -11.74 8.76
N LYS A 631 35.32 -12.17 7.79
CA LYS A 631 34.82 -12.78 6.55
C LYS A 631 34.10 -14.09 6.88
N PRO A 632 32.80 -14.23 6.57
CA PRO A 632 32.11 -15.50 6.76
C PRO A 632 32.65 -16.56 5.79
N ALA A 633 32.71 -17.82 6.21
CA ALA A 633 33.13 -18.92 5.34
C ALA A 633 32.08 -19.22 4.24
N ARG A 634 30.80 -19.12 4.60
CA ARG A 634 29.62 -19.24 3.72
C ARG A 634 28.45 -18.51 4.35
N ILE A 635 27.44 -18.15 3.55
CA ILE A 635 26.17 -17.60 4.03
C ILE A 635 25.16 -18.75 4.19
N ASN A 636 24.50 -18.84 5.35
CA ASN A 636 23.44 -19.81 5.56
C ASN A 636 22.17 -19.43 4.77
N THR A 637 21.78 -20.23 3.79
CA THR A 637 20.57 -20.00 2.98
C THR A 637 19.35 -20.84 3.40
N GLU A 638 19.47 -21.61 4.49
CA GLU A 638 18.42 -22.53 4.95
C GLU A 638 17.43 -21.88 5.91
N ASP A 639 17.93 -20.93 6.71
CA ASP A 639 17.14 -20.17 7.67
C ASP A 639 17.23 -18.67 7.37
N SER A 640 16.08 -18.01 7.32
CA SER A 640 16.00 -16.58 6.98
C SER A 640 16.67 -15.67 8.01
N TYR A 641 16.67 -16.03 9.31
CA TYR A 641 17.33 -15.22 10.32
C TYR A 641 18.85 -15.31 10.18
N ALA A 642 19.37 -16.54 10.09
CA ALA A 642 20.80 -16.79 9.85
C ALA A 642 21.28 -16.16 8.55
N PHE A 643 20.50 -16.28 7.46
CA PHE A 643 20.78 -15.64 6.18
C PHE A 643 21.00 -14.13 6.31
N CYS A 644 20.03 -13.42 6.91
CA CYS A 644 20.12 -11.97 7.08
C CYS A 644 21.29 -11.58 8.00
N ARG A 645 21.57 -12.37 9.03
CA ARG A 645 22.71 -12.14 9.94
C ARG A 645 24.05 -12.29 9.21
N ASP A 646 24.21 -13.36 8.44
CA ASP A 646 25.43 -13.65 7.67
C ASP A 646 25.63 -12.63 6.54
N CYS A 647 24.56 -12.21 5.87
CA CYS A 647 24.62 -11.14 4.86
C CYS A 647 25.07 -9.81 5.48
N GLY A 648 24.47 -9.38 6.60
CA GLY A 648 24.92 -8.17 7.29
C GLY A 648 26.40 -8.27 7.73
N THR A 649 26.87 -9.46 8.12
CA THR A 649 28.29 -9.71 8.47
C THR A 649 29.20 -9.52 7.26
N THR A 650 28.80 -10.14 6.15
CA THR A 650 29.52 -10.09 4.87
C THR A 650 29.62 -8.65 4.36
N LEU A 651 28.51 -7.90 4.43
CA LEU A 651 28.48 -6.49 4.06
C LEU A 651 29.47 -5.67 4.89
N GLY A 652 29.50 -5.83 6.21
CA GLY A 652 30.47 -5.14 7.07
C GLY A 652 31.92 -5.45 6.72
N TRP A 653 32.23 -6.74 6.45
CA TRP A 653 33.56 -7.15 6.01
C TRP A 653 33.95 -6.53 4.66
N LEU A 654 33.05 -6.55 3.68
CA LEU A 654 33.30 -6.02 2.35
C LEU A 654 33.48 -4.49 2.34
N LEU A 655 32.72 -3.77 3.17
CA LEU A 655 32.88 -2.31 3.32
C LEU A 655 34.27 -1.94 3.85
N ASN A 656 34.85 -2.76 4.74
CA ASN A 656 36.19 -2.56 5.28
C ASN A 656 37.32 -3.06 4.37
N SER A 657 37.00 -3.78 3.30
CA SER A 657 38.00 -4.37 2.40
C SER A 657 38.45 -3.37 1.33
N ASP A 658 39.64 -3.58 0.75
CA ASP A 658 40.12 -2.80 -0.41
C ASP A 658 39.63 -3.36 -1.76
N LEU A 659 38.65 -4.28 -1.75
CA LEU A 659 38.13 -4.91 -2.97
C LEU A 659 37.43 -3.92 -3.87
N GLY A 660 37.68 -4.04 -5.18
CA GLY A 660 36.96 -3.34 -6.24
C GLY A 660 35.56 -3.91 -6.46
N GLU A 661 34.74 -3.21 -7.26
CA GLU A 661 33.32 -3.56 -7.45
C GLU A 661 33.09 -4.95 -8.04
N GLU A 662 33.85 -5.33 -9.08
CA GLU A 662 33.76 -6.66 -9.67
C GLU A 662 34.12 -7.76 -8.66
N GLN A 663 35.12 -7.52 -7.81
CA GLN A 663 35.51 -8.45 -6.76
C GLN A 663 34.41 -8.57 -5.69
N ILE A 664 33.74 -7.47 -5.35
CA ILE A 664 32.58 -7.48 -4.44
C ILE A 664 31.45 -8.35 -5.01
N TYR A 665 31.10 -8.22 -6.30
CA TYR A 665 30.11 -9.11 -6.94
C TYR A 665 30.50 -10.59 -6.86
N ASN A 666 31.77 -10.89 -7.17
CA ASN A 666 32.29 -12.24 -7.16
C ASN A 666 32.27 -12.86 -5.75
N GLU A 667 32.60 -12.08 -4.72
CA GLU A 667 32.56 -12.52 -3.32
C GLU A 667 31.12 -12.82 -2.86
N TRP A 668 30.17 -11.92 -3.11
CA TRP A 668 28.76 -12.17 -2.80
C TRP A 668 28.23 -13.42 -3.50
N SER A 669 28.53 -13.55 -4.78
CA SER A 669 28.14 -14.72 -5.58
C SER A 669 28.77 -16.01 -5.05
N HIS A 670 30.03 -15.95 -4.61
CA HIS A 670 30.73 -17.08 -4.03
C HIS A 670 30.11 -17.50 -2.69
N LEU A 671 29.80 -16.55 -1.81
CA LEU A 671 29.32 -16.81 -0.45
C LEU A 671 27.87 -17.31 -0.38
N ILE A 672 27.02 -16.94 -1.36
CA ILE A 672 25.60 -17.35 -1.43
C ILE A 672 25.37 -18.63 -2.28
N LYS A 673 26.41 -19.18 -2.93
CA LYS A 673 26.29 -20.36 -3.82
C LYS A 673 25.50 -21.51 -3.17
N LYS A 674 24.43 -21.93 -3.87
CA LYS A 674 23.69 -23.16 -3.58
C LYS A 674 24.59 -24.38 -3.73
N ASP A 675 24.50 -25.31 -2.80
CA ASP A 675 25.13 -26.63 -2.94
C ASP A 675 24.79 -27.24 -4.30
N LYS A 676 25.81 -27.72 -5.01
CA LYS A 676 25.69 -28.36 -6.33
C LYS A 676 24.95 -29.71 -6.31
N ASN A 677 24.45 -30.16 -5.15
CA ASN A 677 23.76 -31.44 -5.00
C ASN A 677 22.25 -31.22 -4.90
N GLY A 678 21.60 -31.06 -6.05
CA GLY A 678 20.14 -31.13 -6.18
C GLY A 678 19.59 -32.54 -5.92
N LYS A 679 19.64 -32.99 -4.66
CA LYS A 679 18.87 -34.14 -4.17
C LYS A 679 18.17 -33.75 -2.88
N ALA A 680 16.86 -33.59 -2.97
CA ALA A 680 15.99 -33.67 -1.81
C ALA A 680 16.05 -35.13 -1.29
N SER A 681 16.33 -35.30 0.00
CA SER A 681 16.13 -36.55 0.71
C SER A 681 15.28 -36.29 1.95
N GLY A 682 14.06 -36.84 1.95
CA GLY A 682 13.19 -37.00 3.10
C GLY A 682 12.12 -35.93 3.23
#